data_AF-A0A9E4N005-F1
#
_entry.id   AF-A0A9E4N005-F1
#
_cell.length_a   1.000
_cell.length_b   1.000
_cell.length_c   1.000
_cell.angle_alpha   90.00
_cell.angle_beta   90.00
_cell.angle_gamma   90.00
#
_symmetry.space_group_name_H-M   'P 1'
#
loop_
_entity.id
_entity.type
_entity.pdbx_description
1 polymer ?
#
loop_
_entity_poly.entity_id
_entity_poly.type
_entity_poly.pdbx_seq_one_letter_code
_entity_poly.pdbx_strand_id
1 'polypeptide(L)'
;MSDFSIQTDNLRSDEWSAEGIHLNLYQTAEGLGLQLTLSEFNHQALAGSIKGIDLRCAEVLQVNHSYFCPQGSLSIAESPYGGQQANVELNYIDSEHVEIKLDGLTVAQGGVSFDLKMTKPNWQLNLNGSELNVDKLRALLPREIVPPSWDVSASISIKAKLSGSTSVLKQADVSAEIKKLNYADEEGLQVAEEGSGKLHIQAEKRDRGWAGSARLLLDQGQYYSDPFYIDLTDAPLHLNLKGDWTTALNHLQLKQADLQWLPTVDLKGSAQIDLTDLAVQHANIQFGTDHLDQLYQTIIQPMVIGSMADELEITGGIQGEIELVDGEVAQFRSQLKSIDVDDLRGVFALNDLQGFLAWSNRENAQISQFHVKTGHLYQIPHGPLSVNLQALPNGISLQKPLDIQLLGGHIIIDRLEAKNLFHGSPEWETGAEVINLSLQDLSTAFDWPSLSGELNGKLPRMHYLDESLDFDGALQVDVFGGQIKVEQLKIKQPLGRVPELFASAEMTGLDLEQITRTFSFGHIEGGLEGWINGLHLLSWEPVAFQAQFNSPEDDDLPHRISQRAVDNLTSIGNGMGGSLQNTFLGIFKEFRYNRIELQASLDGDLAELGGIDHPNGGYYLVKGAGLPRIDVIARNRRVAWKTLVERLKNIRVEGMKVQ
;
A
#
# COMPACT_ATOMS: atom_id res chain seq x y z
N MET A 1 82.71 0.13 -9.37
CA MET A 1 82.40 -0.75 -10.53
C MET A 1 81.87 0.15 -11.63
N SER A 2 82.12 -0.15 -12.91
CA SER A 2 81.61 0.62 -14.04
C SER A 2 80.09 0.48 -14.13
N ASP A 3 79.38 1.56 -14.47
CA ASP A 3 77.95 1.55 -14.75
C ASP A 3 77.61 0.41 -15.73
N PHE A 4 76.61 -0.39 -15.39
CA PHE A 4 76.19 -1.55 -16.17
C PHE A 4 74.80 -1.29 -16.74
N SER A 5 74.68 -1.29 -18.06
CA SER A 5 73.40 -1.04 -18.74
C SER A 5 73.04 -2.21 -19.66
N ILE A 6 71.79 -2.66 -19.58
CA ILE A 6 71.16 -3.61 -20.50
C ILE A 6 70.06 -2.84 -21.23
N GLN A 7 70.03 -2.97 -22.56
CA GLN A 7 68.97 -2.46 -23.40
C GLN A 7 68.39 -3.58 -24.24
N THR A 8 67.06 -3.68 -24.29
CA THR A 8 66.34 -4.58 -25.18
C THR A 8 65.12 -3.88 -25.76
N ASP A 9 64.92 -4.03 -27.08
CA ASP A 9 63.88 -3.29 -27.79
C ASP A 9 62.48 -3.83 -27.47
N ASN A 10 62.33 -5.14 -27.30
CA ASN A 10 61.04 -5.78 -27.03
C ASN A 10 61.20 -7.07 -26.22
N LEU A 11 60.39 -7.23 -25.18
CA LEU A 11 60.14 -8.50 -24.49
C LEU A 11 58.65 -8.82 -24.54
N ARG A 12 58.31 -10.07 -24.87
CA ARG A 12 56.92 -10.50 -25.00
C ARG A 12 56.70 -11.87 -24.38
N SER A 13 55.54 -12.04 -23.76
CA SER A 13 54.96 -13.32 -23.35
C SER A 13 53.53 -13.45 -23.92
N ASP A 14 52.84 -14.53 -23.57
CA ASP A 14 51.44 -14.72 -23.95
C ASP A 14 50.50 -13.67 -23.29
N GLU A 15 50.84 -13.17 -22.10
CA GLU A 15 49.98 -12.31 -21.28
C GLU A 15 50.40 -10.83 -21.27
N TRP A 16 51.65 -10.52 -21.65
CA TRP A 16 52.20 -9.17 -21.61
C TRP A 16 53.27 -8.90 -22.67
N SER A 17 53.46 -7.61 -23.00
CA SER A 17 54.58 -7.13 -23.81
C SER A 17 55.17 -5.85 -23.22
N ALA A 18 56.47 -5.68 -23.38
CA ALA A 18 57.23 -4.53 -22.91
C ALA A 18 58.17 -4.05 -24.02
N GLU A 19 58.18 -2.75 -24.29
CA GLU A 19 58.97 -2.14 -25.36
C GLU A 19 59.92 -1.07 -24.80
N GLY A 20 61.07 -0.92 -25.47
CA GLY A 20 62.09 0.08 -25.12
C GLY A 20 62.56 -0.06 -23.67
N ILE A 21 63.02 -1.26 -23.29
CA ILE A 21 63.38 -1.63 -21.92
C ILE A 21 64.86 -1.32 -21.71
N HIS A 22 65.16 -0.39 -20.81
CA HIS A 22 66.52 -0.01 -20.45
C HIS A 22 66.69 -0.20 -18.95
N LEU A 23 67.59 -1.11 -18.57
CA LEU A 23 68.01 -1.30 -17.19
C LEU A 23 69.40 -0.68 -17.03
N ASN A 24 69.57 0.21 -16.06
CA ASN A 24 70.83 0.82 -15.71
C ASN A 24 71.12 0.57 -14.23
N LEU A 25 72.28 -0.03 -13.94
CA LEU A 25 72.83 -0.20 -12.61
C LEU A 25 74.00 0.76 -12.45
N TYR A 26 73.92 1.64 -11.46
CA TYR A 26 74.90 2.69 -11.22
C TYR A 26 75.32 2.71 -9.75
N GLN A 27 76.50 3.23 -9.47
CA GLN A 27 77.00 3.30 -8.10
C GLN A 27 76.48 4.57 -7.39
N THR A 28 75.92 4.42 -6.19
CA THR A 28 75.50 5.54 -5.34
C THR A 28 76.43 5.68 -4.12
N ALA A 29 76.22 6.73 -3.31
CA ALA A 29 76.96 6.93 -2.07
C ALA A 29 76.64 5.85 -1.01
N GLU A 30 75.47 5.22 -1.12
CA GLU A 30 74.92 4.27 -0.15
C GLU A 30 75.02 2.82 -0.63
N GLY A 31 75.10 2.57 -1.95
CA GLY A 31 75.26 1.22 -2.49
C GLY A 31 75.14 1.15 -4.02
N LEU A 32 74.44 0.13 -4.52
CA LEU A 32 74.13 -0.04 -5.94
C LEU A 32 72.72 0.52 -6.22
N GLY A 33 72.62 1.55 -7.06
CA GLY A 33 71.35 2.07 -7.54
C GLY A 33 70.86 1.31 -8.77
N LEU A 34 69.54 1.29 -8.96
CA LEU A 34 68.89 0.71 -10.13
C LEU A 34 67.94 1.73 -10.76
N GLN A 35 67.98 1.83 -12.07
CA GLN A 35 66.95 2.52 -12.86
C GLN A 35 66.47 1.59 -13.98
N LEU A 36 65.17 1.36 -14.05
CA LEU A 36 64.52 0.59 -15.10
C LEU A 36 63.52 1.49 -15.80
N THR A 37 63.71 1.73 -17.10
CA THR A 37 62.76 2.48 -17.92
C THR A 37 62.14 1.59 -18.99
N LEU A 38 60.84 1.76 -19.22
CA LEU A 38 60.11 1.13 -20.32
C LEU A 38 59.37 2.21 -21.11
N SER A 39 59.42 2.13 -22.44
CA SER A 39 58.67 3.05 -23.30
C SER A 39 57.18 2.72 -23.27
N GLU A 40 56.84 1.43 -23.34
CA GLU A 40 55.48 0.95 -23.27
C GLU A 40 55.40 -0.42 -22.59
N PHE A 41 54.37 -0.63 -21.79
CA PHE A 41 54.03 -1.91 -21.17
C PHE A 41 52.55 -2.20 -21.39
N ASN A 42 52.27 -3.40 -21.88
CA ASN A 42 50.94 -3.92 -22.13
C ASN A 42 50.76 -5.23 -21.37
N HIS A 43 49.62 -5.39 -20.71
CA HIS A 43 49.24 -6.64 -20.04
C HIS A 43 47.75 -6.86 -20.25
N GLN A 44 47.33 -8.10 -20.51
CA GLN A 44 45.92 -8.43 -20.80
C GLN A 44 44.95 -8.01 -19.69
N ALA A 45 45.42 -7.98 -18.44
CA ALA A 45 44.65 -7.55 -17.28
C ALA A 45 44.55 -6.01 -17.09
N LEU A 46 45.18 -5.19 -17.93
CA LEU A 46 45.11 -3.73 -17.84
C LEU A 46 44.08 -3.18 -18.84
N ALA A 47 43.40 -2.09 -18.46
CA ALA A 47 42.42 -1.41 -19.32
C ALA A 47 43.04 -0.70 -20.55
N GLY A 48 44.37 -0.65 -20.64
CA GLY A 48 45.11 -0.05 -21.75
C GLY A 48 46.63 -0.12 -21.54
N SER A 49 47.37 0.42 -22.51
CA SER A 49 48.84 0.52 -22.47
C SER A 49 49.31 1.50 -21.40
N ILE A 50 50.40 1.18 -20.72
CA ILE A 50 51.11 2.08 -19.81
C ILE A 50 52.38 2.55 -20.51
N LYS A 51 52.63 3.86 -20.56
CA LYS A 51 53.78 4.44 -21.29
C LYS A 51 54.67 5.29 -20.41
N GLY A 52 55.95 5.33 -20.78
CA GLY A 52 56.97 6.14 -20.10
C GLY A 52 57.14 5.75 -18.63
N ILE A 53 57.37 4.46 -18.38
CA ILE A 53 57.62 3.93 -17.04
C ILE A 53 59.08 4.21 -16.67
N ASP A 54 59.32 4.82 -15.51
CA ASP A 54 60.65 5.04 -14.92
C ASP A 54 60.61 4.59 -13.45
N LEU A 55 61.23 3.43 -13.19
CA LEU A 55 61.40 2.85 -11.87
C LEU A 55 62.81 3.12 -11.39
N ARG A 56 62.96 3.80 -10.25
CA ARG A 56 64.27 4.09 -9.64
C ARG A 56 64.33 3.52 -8.24
N CYS A 57 65.43 2.84 -7.94
CA CYS A 57 65.78 2.40 -6.60
C CYS A 57 67.12 3.01 -6.21
N ALA A 58 67.17 3.76 -5.11
CA ALA A 58 68.39 4.45 -4.66
C ALA A 58 69.46 3.46 -4.15
N GLU A 59 69.02 2.37 -3.54
CA GLU A 59 69.87 1.31 -3.01
C GLU A 59 69.19 -0.05 -3.18
N VAL A 60 69.85 -0.95 -3.90
CA VAL A 60 69.47 -2.36 -4.03
C VAL A 60 70.31 -3.18 -3.07
N LEU A 61 69.64 -3.82 -2.11
CA LEU A 61 70.25 -4.70 -1.12
C LEU A 61 70.23 -6.14 -1.64
N GLN A 62 71.37 -6.83 -1.58
CA GLN A 62 71.44 -8.25 -1.87
C GLN A 62 71.53 -9.05 -0.57
N VAL A 63 70.52 -9.88 -0.28
CA VAL A 63 70.47 -10.73 0.93
C VAL A 63 70.11 -12.15 0.52
N ASN A 64 70.97 -13.13 0.81
CA ASN A 64 70.71 -14.56 0.54
C ASN A 64 70.17 -14.85 -0.88
N HIS A 65 70.85 -14.36 -1.92
CA HIS A 65 70.44 -14.48 -3.33
C HIS A 65 69.15 -13.74 -3.73
N SER A 66 68.58 -12.92 -2.84
CA SER A 66 67.44 -12.04 -3.13
C SER A 66 67.91 -10.62 -3.33
N TYR A 67 67.24 -9.88 -4.22
CA TYR A 67 67.45 -8.46 -4.49
C TYR A 67 66.26 -7.68 -3.94
N PHE A 68 66.55 -6.77 -3.03
CA PHE A 68 65.55 -5.99 -2.31
C PHE A 68 65.74 -4.51 -2.59
N CYS A 69 64.68 -3.85 -3.03
CA CYS A 69 64.55 -2.41 -3.10
C CYS A 69 63.63 -1.96 -1.95
N PRO A 70 64.18 -1.48 -0.82
CA PRO A 70 63.38 -1.01 0.32
C PRO A 70 62.62 0.28 0.01
N GLN A 71 63.20 1.16 -0.82
CA GLN A 71 62.67 2.48 -1.15
C GLN A 71 62.95 2.80 -2.61
N GLY A 72 61.97 2.55 -3.46
CA GLY A 72 61.97 2.96 -4.86
C GLY A 72 60.90 4.01 -5.15
N SER A 73 61.09 4.73 -6.26
CA SER A 73 60.10 5.63 -6.86
C SER A 73 59.72 5.12 -8.25
N LEU A 74 58.42 5.04 -8.52
CA LEU A 74 57.85 4.72 -9.82
C LEU A 74 57.20 5.98 -10.40
N SER A 75 57.58 6.35 -11.62
CA SER A 75 56.89 7.36 -12.41
C SER A 75 56.32 6.73 -13.67
N ILE A 76 55.09 7.07 -14.02
CA ILE A 76 54.42 6.65 -15.25
C ILE A 76 53.92 7.91 -15.94
N ALA A 77 54.36 8.14 -17.18
CA ALA A 77 53.96 9.33 -17.93
C ALA A 77 52.48 9.26 -18.37
N GLU A 78 52.06 8.13 -18.94
CA GLU A 78 50.69 7.93 -19.43
C GLU A 78 50.13 6.57 -19.01
N SER A 79 48.90 6.58 -18.51
CA SER A 79 48.12 5.39 -18.21
C SER A 79 46.63 5.70 -18.43
N PRO A 80 45.73 4.69 -18.46
CA PRO A 80 44.29 4.91 -18.48
C PRO A 80 43.77 5.79 -17.33
N TYR A 81 44.54 5.94 -16.25
CA TYR A 81 44.20 6.69 -15.05
C TYR A 81 44.94 8.04 -14.95
N GLY A 82 45.65 8.46 -16.01
CA GLY A 82 46.55 9.61 -16.00
C GLY A 82 47.96 9.26 -15.53
N GLY A 83 48.86 10.26 -15.51
CA GLY A 83 50.23 10.07 -15.04
C GLY A 83 50.28 9.68 -13.56
N GLN A 84 51.22 8.81 -13.19
CA GLN A 84 51.33 8.26 -11.84
C GLN A 84 52.69 8.55 -11.23
N GLN A 85 52.72 8.78 -9.92
CA GLN A 85 53.91 8.77 -9.08
C GLN A 85 53.62 7.93 -7.84
N ALA A 86 54.45 6.95 -7.56
CA ALA A 86 54.25 6.04 -6.43
C ALA A 86 55.57 5.62 -5.79
N ASN A 87 55.50 5.29 -4.51
CA ASN A 87 56.58 4.60 -3.81
C ASN A 87 56.45 3.10 -4.07
N VAL A 88 57.58 2.43 -4.26
CA VAL A 88 57.63 0.99 -4.55
C VAL A 88 58.64 0.28 -3.67
N GLU A 89 58.22 -0.82 -3.07
CA GLU A 89 59.08 -1.79 -2.41
C GLU A 89 59.07 -3.06 -3.28
N LEU A 90 60.25 -3.53 -3.69
CA LEU A 90 60.40 -4.70 -4.55
C LEU A 90 61.30 -5.73 -3.88
N ASN A 91 60.79 -6.94 -3.71
CA ASN A 91 61.58 -8.07 -3.24
C ASN A 91 61.58 -9.15 -4.33
N TYR A 92 62.72 -9.32 -5.00
CA TYR A 92 62.91 -10.28 -6.08
C TYR A 92 63.88 -11.37 -5.63
N ILE A 93 63.38 -12.60 -5.47
CA ILE A 93 64.21 -13.75 -5.11
C ILE A 93 64.63 -14.50 -6.38
N ASP A 94 63.65 -14.86 -7.20
CA ASP A 94 63.83 -15.53 -8.49
C ASP A 94 62.60 -15.27 -9.40
N SER A 95 62.55 -15.92 -10.57
CA SER A 95 61.43 -15.77 -11.52
C SER A 95 60.09 -16.37 -11.06
N GLU A 96 60.09 -17.09 -9.94
CA GLU A 96 58.91 -17.74 -9.34
C GLU A 96 58.43 -17.00 -8.09
N HIS A 97 59.32 -16.30 -7.39
CA HIS A 97 59.07 -15.62 -6.12
C HIS A 97 59.34 -14.11 -6.22
N VAL A 98 58.26 -13.32 -6.28
CA VAL A 98 58.32 -11.86 -6.40
C VAL A 98 57.31 -11.23 -5.45
N GLU A 99 57.72 -10.26 -4.65
CA GLU A 99 56.80 -9.40 -3.89
C GLU A 99 56.95 -7.94 -4.34
N ILE A 100 55.82 -7.28 -4.58
CA ILE A 100 55.75 -5.89 -5.03
C ILE A 100 54.75 -5.16 -4.13
N LYS A 101 55.19 -4.11 -3.46
CA LYS A 101 54.29 -3.17 -2.80
C LYS A 101 54.36 -1.83 -3.51
N LEU A 102 53.20 -1.27 -3.82
CA LEU A 102 53.05 0.03 -4.45
C LEU A 102 52.11 0.89 -3.62
N ASP A 103 52.55 2.10 -3.29
CA ASP A 103 51.80 3.06 -2.49
C ASP A 103 51.83 4.46 -3.11
N GLY A 104 50.71 5.18 -3.05
CA GLY A 104 50.59 6.53 -3.60
C GLY A 104 50.06 6.63 -5.04
N LEU A 105 49.56 5.53 -5.63
CA LEU A 105 48.87 5.63 -6.94
C LEU A 105 47.60 6.48 -6.80
N THR A 106 47.26 7.22 -7.85
CA THR A 106 46.05 8.05 -7.89
C THR A 106 45.11 7.55 -8.98
N VAL A 107 43.94 7.06 -8.60
CA VAL A 107 42.91 6.54 -9.51
C VAL A 107 41.59 7.21 -9.16
N ALA A 108 40.92 7.80 -10.16
CA ALA A 108 39.65 8.49 -9.96
C ALA A 108 39.68 9.50 -8.80
N GLN A 109 40.77 10.28 -8.71
CA GLN A 109 41.05 11.27 -7.64
C GLN A 109 41.26 10.69 -6.23
N GLY A 110 41.13 9.37 -6.05
CA GLY A 110 41.40 8.69 -4.79
C GLY A 110 42.77 8.01 -4.77
N GLY A 111 43.25 7.70 -3.56
CA GLY A 111 44.52 7.01 -3.34
C GLY A 111 44.37 5.50 -3.46
N VAL A 112 45.29 4.85 -4.16
CA VAL A 112 45.35 3.40 -4.33
C VAL A 112 46.72 2.87 -3.91
N SER A 113 46.72 1.78 -3.16
CA SER A 113 47.90 0.98 -2.87
C SER A 113 47.63 -0.50 -3.02
N PHE A 114 48.68 -1.25 -3.33
CA PHE A 114 48.58 -2.71 -3.39
C PHE A 114 49.87 -3.42 -2.95
N ASP A 115 49.69 -4.65 -2.48
CA ASP A 115 50.75 -5.60 -2.14
C ASP A 115 50.48 -6.90 -2.91
N LEU A 116 51.32 -7.18 -3.89
CA LEU A 116 51.28 -8.38 -4.71
C LEU A 116 52.40 -9.32 -4.29
N LYS A 117 52.02 -10.54 -3.91
CA LYS A 117 52.94 -11.65 -3.64
C LYS A 117 52.72 -12.74 -4.66
N MET A 118 53.75 -13.04 -5.44
CA MET A 118 53.76 -14.07 -6.46
C MET A 118 54.68 -15.20 -6.00
N THR A 119 54.16 -16.43 -5.99
CA THR A 119 54.91 -17.66 -5.73
C THR A 119 54.38 -18.70 -6.70
N LYS A 120 54.94 -18.73 -7.91
CA LYS A 120 54.36 -19.45 -9.05
C LYS A 120 54.01 -20.90 -8.69
N PRO A 121 52.82 -21.39 -9.08
CA PRO A 121 51.82 -20.70 -9.90
C PRO A 121 50.88 -19.78 -9.11
N ASN A 122 51.02 -19.66 -7.79
CA ASN A 122 50.07 -18.97 -6.92
C ASN A 122 50.38 -17.49 -6.74
N TRP A 123 49.35 -16.72 -6.46
CA TRP A 123 49.47 -15.29 -6.17
C TRP A 123 48.49 -14.84 -5.10
N GLN A 124 48.86 -13.78 -4.39
CA GLN A 124 48.03 -13.04 -3.44
C GLN A 124 48.15 -11.55 -3.72
N LEU A 125 47.02 -10.85 -3.77
CA LEU A 125 46.94 -9.41 -4.00
C LEU A 125 46.09 -8.79 -2.88
N ASN A 126 46.70 -7.92 -2.09
CA ASN A 126 45.97 -7.01 -1.21
C ASN A 126 45.87 -5.65 -1.91
N LEU A 127 44.67 -5.12 -2.05
CA LEU A 127 44.40 -3.82 -2.66
C LEU A 127 43.63 -2.94 -1.69
N ASN A 128 44.03 -1.68 -1.60
CA ASN A 128 43.36 -0.66 -0.80
C ASN A 128 43.14 0.58 -1.67
N GLY A 129 41.89 0.96 -1.86
CA GLY A 129 41.46 2.19 -2.52
C GLY A 129 40.74 3.08 -1.50
N SER A 130 41.06 4.36 -1.48
CA SER A 130 40.50 5.34 -0.56
C SER A 130 39.90 6.51 -1.33
N GLU A 131 38.67 6.87 -0.98
CA GLU A 131 37.94 8.02 -1.53
C GLU A 131 37.90 8.10 -3.07
N LEU A 132 37.69 6.96 -3.73
CA LEU A 132 37.57 6.89 -5.18
C LEU A 132 36.27 7.57 -5.63
N ASN A 133 36.37 8.55 -6.52
CA ASN A 133 35.22 9.27 -7.04
C ASN A 133 34.49 8.45 -8.11
N VAL A 134 33.20 8.14 -7.88
CA VAL A 134 32.42 7.26 -8.78
C VAL A 134 32.22 7.87 -10.16
N ASP A 135 31.93 9.17 -10.28
CA ASP A 135 31.78 9.84 -11.58
C ASP A 135 33.02 9.65 -12.47
N LYS A 136 34.21 9.70 -11.87
CA LYS A 136 35.47 9.44 -12.57
C LYS A 136 35.72 7.96 -12.83
N LEU A 137 35.32 7.07 -11.91
CA LEU A 137 35.40 5.61 -12.11
C LEU A 137 34.50 5.13 -13.25
N ARG A 138 33.34 5.76 -13.49
CA ARG A 138 32.41 5.35 -14.55
C ARG A 138 33.04 5.33 -15.94
N ALA A 139 33.99 6.21 -16.22
CA ALA A 139 34.75 6.19 -17.48
C ALA A 139 35.62 4.93 -17.66
N LEU A 140 35.86 4.19 -16.57
CA LEU A 140 36.76 3.04 -16.48
C LEU A 140 36.00 1.72 -16.27
N LEU A 141 34.71 1.78 -15.91
CA LEU A 141 33.87 0.62 -15.62
C LEU A 141 33.09 0.15 -16.87
N PRO A 142 32.75 -1.14 -16.97
CA PRO A 142 31.84 -1.65 -18.01
C PRO A 142 30.49 -0.92 -17.97
N ARG A 143 29.91 -0.66 -19.15
CA ARG A 143 28.67 0.12 -19.29
C ARG A 143 27.43 -0.58 -18.71
N GLU A 144 27.52 -1.88 -18.40
CA GLU A 144 26.38 -2.67 -17.93
C GLU A 144 26.03 -2.44 -16.44
N ILE A 145 26.90 -1.79 -15.64
CA ILE A 145 26.70 -1.67 -14.18
C ILE A 145 25.87 -0.44 -13.79
N VAL A 146 26.07 0.69 -14.48
CA VAL A 146 25.34 1.94 -14.25
C VAL A 146 24.95 2.51 -15.61
N PRO A 147 23.65 2.69 -15.91
CA PRO A 147 23.23 3.27 -17.17
C PRO A 147 23.93 4.63 -17.41
N PRO A 148 24.43 4.90 -18.62
CA PRO A 148 25.11 6.16 -18.92
C PRO A 148 24.23 7.40 -18.69
N SER A 149 22.91 7.22 -18.78
CA SER A 149 21.90 8.25 -18.59
C SER A 149 21.70 8.67 -17.14
N TRP A 150 22.08 7.84 -16.17
CA TRP A 150 21.91 8.16 -14.76
C TRP A 150 22.95 9.17 -14.30
N ASP A 151 22.54 10.18 -13.55
CA ASP A 151 23.46 11.02 -12.78
C ASP A 151 23.84 10.25 -11.52
N VAL A 152 25.13 10.03 -11.24
CA VAL A 152 25.57 9.17 -10.13
C VAL A 152 26.88 9.69 -9.52
N SER A 153 26.79 10.29 -8.34
CA SER A 153 27.96 10.73 -7.58
C SER A 153 28.09 9.96 -6.28
N ALA A 154 29.33 9.59 -5.93
CA ALA A 154 29.65 8.90 -4.68
C ALA A 154 31.16 8.91 -4.42
N SER A 155 31.55 8.69 -3.16
CA SER A 155 32.91 8.36 -2.76
C SER A 155 32.97 6.92 -2.26
N ILE A 156 33.87 6.11 -2.84
CA ILE A 156 34.01 4.69 -2.50
C ILE A 156 35.40 4.41 -1.94
N SER A 157 35.46 3.72 -0.81
CA SER A 157 36.70 3.10 -0.31
C SER A 157 36.58 1.58 -0.40
N ILE A 158 37.63 0.91 -0.89
CA ILE A 158 37.63 -0.53 -1.16
C ILE A 158 38.86 -1.17 -0.53
N LYS A 159 38.67 -2.28 0.16
CA LYS A 159 39.73 -3.20 0.59
C LYS A 159 39.45 -4.56 -0.03
N ALA A 160 40.39 -5.09 -0.78
CA ALA A 160 40.26 -6.40 -1.41
C ALA A 160 41.47 -7.26 -1.10
N LYS A 161 41.23 -8.51 -0.68
CA LYS A 161 42.22 -9.57 -0.59
C LYS A 161 41.85 -10.65 -1.57
N LEU A 162 42.64 -10.76 -2.62
CA LEU A 162 42.43 -11.69 -3.72
C LEU A 162 43.54 -12.73 -3.72
N SER A 163 43.22 -13.97 -4.07
CA SER A 163 44.24 -14.99 -4.32
C SER A 163 43.85 -15.90 -5.47
N GLY A 164 44.85 -16.44 -6.14
CA GLY A 164 44.65 -17.26 -7.32
C GLY A 164 45.84 -18.14 -7.65
N SER A 165 45.70 -18.84 -8.77
CA SER A 165 46.73 -19.68 -9.35
C SER A 165 46.71 -19.48 -10.85
N THR A 166 47.87 -19.23 -11.46
CA THR A 166 48.00 -18.74 -12.84
C THR A 166 47.09 -17.52 -13.07
N SER A 167 46.29 -17.51 -14.13
CA SER A 167 45.31 -16.47 -14.44
C SER A 167 43.95 -16.69 -13.73
N VAL A 168 43.81 -17.74 -12.92
CA VAL A 168 42.55 -18.10 -12.29
C VAL A 168 42.47 -17.53 -10.87
N LEU A 169 41.52 -16.62 -10.65
CA LEU A 169 41.09 -16.20 -9.30
C LEU A 169 40.48 -17.40 -8.57
N LYS A 170 40.91 -17.63 -7.33
CA LYS A 170 40.44 -18.72 -6.46
C LYS A 170 39.66 -18.23 -5.25
N GLN A 171 40.06 -17.12 -4.64
CA GLN A 171 39.37 -16.55 -3.48
C GLN A 171 39.35 -15.02 -3.59
N ALA A 172 38.24 -14.43 -3.15
CA ALA A 172 38.06 -12.99 -3.04
C ALA A 172 37.40 -12.66 -1.71
N ASP A 173 38.01 -11.76 -0.94
CA ASP A 173 37.42 -11.09 0.21
C ASP A 173 37.47 -9.59 -0.07
N VAL A 174 36.30 -8.97 -0.25
CA VAL A 174 36.16 -7.58 -0.68
C VAL A 174 35.26 -6.84 0.30
N SER A 175 35.75 -5.74 0.84
CA SER A 175 34.98 -4.80 1.65
C SER A 175 34.95 -3.45 0.96
N ALA A 176 33.76 -2.89 0.74
CA ALA A 176 33.57 -1.56 0.18
C ALA A 176 32.73 -0.70 1.12
N GLU A 177 33.06 0.58 1.22
CA GLU A 177 32.29 1.61 1.92
C GLU A 177 31.94 2.70 0.91
N ILE A 178 30.66 3.03 0.80
CA ILE A 178 30.12 4.06 -0.07
C ILE A 178 29.62 5.21 0.81
N LYS A 179 30.00 6.45 0.48
CA LYS A 179 29.55 7.66 1.16
C LYS A 179 29.02 8.68 0.16
N LYS A 180 28.01 9.44 0.58
CA LYS A 180 27.41 10.52 -0.20
C LYS A 180 26.95 10.03 -1.57
N LEU A 181 26.30 8.87 -1.60
CA LEU A 181 25.69 8.35 -2.81
C LEU A 181 24.51 9.24 -3.16
N ASN A 182 24.58 9.85 -4.33
CA ASN A 182 23.44 10.50 -4.96
C ASN A 182 23.28 9.89 -6.34
N TYR A 183 22.08 9.45 -6.67
CA TYR A 183 21.74 9.09 -8.04
C TYR A 183 20.36 9.59 -8.45
N ALA A 184 20.18 9.82 -9.73
CA ALA A 184 18.89 10.06 -10.35
C ALA A 184 18.86 9.46 -11.76
N ASP A 185 17.76 8.78 -12.10
CA ASP A 185 17.45 8.45 -13.49
C ASP A 185 16.87 9.66 -14.26
N GLU A 186 16.64 9.50 -15.57
CA GLU A 186 16.15 10.60 -16.42
C GLU A 186 14.71 11.03 -16.10
N GLU A 187 13.88 10.08 -15.66
CA GLU A 187 12.46 10.30 -15.39
C GLU A 187 12.20 10.76 -13.94
N GLY A 188 13.20 10.65 -13.06
CA GLY A 188 13.06 10.95 -11.63
C GLY A 188 12.29 9.87 -10.86
N LEU A 189 12.14 8.67 -11.43
CA LEU A 189 11.48 7.52 -10.82
C LEU A 189 12.43 6.70 -9.95
N GLN A 190 13.74 6.92 -10.09
CA GLN A 190 14.79 6.30 -9.31
C GLN A 190 15.73 7.38 -8.79
N VAL A 191 15.66 7.68 -7.50
CA VAL A 191 16.47 8.72 -6.84
C VAL A 191 17.06 8.19 -5.54
N ALA A 192 18.31 8.54 -5.27
CA ALA A 192 18.84 8.48 -3.91
C ALA A 192 19.58 9.76 -3.56
N GLU A 193 19.44 10.19 -2.30
CA GLU A 193 20.12 11.35 -1.75
C GLU A 193 20.87 10.98 -0.47
N GLU A 194 22.12 11.45 -0.36
CA GLU A 194 23.01 11.29 0.79
C GLU A 194 23.20 9.84 1.28
N GLY A 195 23.05 8.86 0.39
CA GLY A 195 23.17 7.44 0.73
C GLY A 195 24.55 7.06 1.29
N SER A 196 24.56 6.21 2.30
CA SER A 196 25.78 5.53 2.76
C SER A 196 25.56 4.05 3.01
N GLY A 197 26.63 3.29 2.82
CA GLY A 197 26.55 1.86 3.07
C GLY A 197 27.89 1.14 3.03
N LYS A 198 27.85 -0.09 3.51
CA LYS A 198 28.99 -1.00 3.56
C LYS A 198 28.61 -2.33 2.92
N LEU A 199 29.49 -2.82 2.06
CA LEU A 199 29.36 -4.11 1.39
C LEU A 199 30.56 -4.97 1.75
N HIS A 200 30.33 -6.22 2.13
CA HIS A 200 31.37 -7.21 2.35
C HIS A 200 31.03 -8.49 1.61
N ILE A 201 31.91 -8.92 0.69
CA ILE A 201 31.75 -10.10 -0.14
C ILE A 201 32.90 -11.06 0.14
N GLN A 202 32.55 -12.32 0.35
CA GLN A 202 33.51 -13.43 0.41
C GLN A 202 33.10 -14.46 -0.63
N ALA A 203 34.01 -14.84 -1.51
CA ALA A 203 33.77 -15.81 -2.56
C ALA A 203 34.97 -16.73 -2.74
N GLU A 204 34.69 -18.02 -2.91
CA GLU A 204 35.69 -19.06 -3.18
C GLU A 204 35.27 -19.88 -4.41
N LYS A 205 36.25 -20.13 -5.29
CA LYS A 205 36.07 -20.94 -6.48
C LYS A 205 35.97 -22.41 -6.10
N ARG A 206 34.96 -23.08 -6.65
CA ARG A 206 34.71 -24.52 -6.59
C ARG A 206 34.77 -25.11 -8.00
N ASP A 207 34.74 -26.44 -8.10
CA ASP A 207 34.88 -27.16 -9.39
C ASP A 207 33.90 -26.69 -10.48
N ARG A 208 32.68 -26.27 -10.11
CA ARG A 208 31.61 -25.89 -11.05
C ARG A 208 31.26 -24.38 -11.04
N GLY A 209 31.97 -23.57 -10.27
CA GLY A 209 31.68 -22.14 -10.16
C GLY A 209 32.18 -21.52 -8.86
N TRP A 210 31.34 -20.74 -8.18
CA TRP A 210 31.70 -20.00 -6.97
C TRP A 210 30.74 -20.30 -5.83
N ALA A 211 31.23 -20.26 -4.61
CA ALA A 211 30.42 -20.24 -3.40
C ALA A 211 30.80 -19.03 -2.56
N GLY A 212 29.83 -18.36 -1.96
CA GLY A 212 30.12 -17.14 -1.24
C GLY A 212 29.00 -16.61 -0.38
N SER A 213 29.31 -15.50 0.26
CA SER A 213 28.38 -14.70 1.04
C SER A 213 28.58 -13.22 0.78
N ALA A 214 27.51 -12.45 0.86
CA ALA A 214 27.54 -11.00 0.83
C ALA A 214 26.81 -10.45 2.06
N ARG A 215 27.34 -9.36 2.64
CA ARG A 215 26.66 -8.58 3.66
C ARG A 215 26.59 -7.15 3.18
N LEU A 216 25.39 -6.59 3.14
CA LEU A 216 25.12 -5.20 2.80
C LEU A 216 24.50 -4.53 4.03
N LEU A 217 25.02 -3.34 4.36
CA LEU A 217 24.44 -2.41 5.32
C LEU A 217 24.20 -1.10 4.57
N LEU A 218 22.97 -0.62 4.57
CA LEU A 218 22.62 0.75 4.17
C LEU A 218 22.13 1.46 5.44
N ASP A 219 22.83 2.52 5.85
CA ASP A 219 22.64 3.11 7.18
C ASP A 219 22.28 4.60 7.17
N GLN A 220 22.26 5.25 6.01
CA GLN A 220 21.80 6.63 5.82
C GLN A 220 21.23 6.81 4.43
N GLY A 221 20.50 7.90 4.26
CA GLY A 221 20.04 8.39 2.97
C GLY A 221 18.57 8.13 2.70
N GLN A 222 18.07 8.83 1.70
CA GLN A 222 16.71 8.75 1.22
C GLN A 222 16.72 8.09 -0.15
N TYR A 223 15.83 7.14 -0.36
CA TYR A 223 15.74 6.33 -1.56
C TYR A 223 14.31 6.35 -2.06
N TYR A 224 14.13 6.77 -3.30
CA TYR A 224 12.87 6.75 -4.00
C TYR A 224 12.98 5.84 -5.21
N SER A 225 12.07 4.88 -5.29
CA SER A 225 11.88 3.99 -6.43
C SER A 225 10.38 3.88 -6.62
N ASP A 226 9.82 4.62 -7.56
CA ASP A 226 8.38 4.79 -7.72
C ASP A 226 7.59 3.46 -7.59
N PRO A 227 6.54 3.40 -6.74
CA PRO A 227 6.00 4.44 -5.86
C PRO A 227 6.60 4.48 -4.45
N PHE A 228 7.69 3.74 -4.19
CA PHE A 228 8.23 3.54 -2.84
C PHE A 228 9.23 4.62 -2.45
N TYR A 229 9.07 5.15 -1.23
CA TYR A 229 10.01 6.07 -0.60
C TYR A 229 10.50 5.48 0.73
N ILE A 230 11.82 5.46 0.93
CA ILE A 230 12.47 4.89 2.11
C ILE A 230 13.49 5.88 2.65
N ASP A 231 13.37 6.23 3.92
CA ASP A 231 14.39 6.97 4.67
C ASP A 231 15.10 6.01 5.64
N LEU A 232 16.41 5.84 5.46
CA LEU A 232 17.22 4.92 6.26
C LEU A 232 17.94 5.61 7.43
N THR A 233 17.69 6.90 7.67
CA THR A 233 18.38 7.68 8.72
C THR A 233 18.15 7.11 10.12
N ASP A 234 16.93 6.64 10.40
CA ASP A 234 16.53 6.08 11.70
C ASP A 234 16.45 4.55 11.71
N ALA A 235 16.44 3.90 10.53
CA ALA A 235 16.20 2.47 10.37
C ALA A 235 17.13 1.87 9.30
N PRO A 236 18.35 1.44 9.67
CA PRO A 236 19.28 0.85 8.72
C PRO A 236 18.75 -0.46 8.14
N LEU A 237 19.09 -0.71 6.87
CA LEU A 237 18.79 -1.93 6.15
C LEU A 237 20.00 -2.86 6.21
N HIS A 238 19.80 -4.08 6.71
CA HIS A 238 20.81 -5.12 6.77
C HIS A 238 20.39 -6.29 5.87
N LEU A 239 21.20 -6.61 4.87
CA LEU A 239 20.98 -7.75 3.99
C LEU A 239 22.17 -8.72 4.06
N ASN A 240 21.89 -9.97 4.40
CA ASN A 240 22.86 -11.06 4.40
C ASN A 240 22.48 -12.09 3.34
N LEU A 241 23.39 -12.41 2.43
CA LEU A 241 23.20 -13.38 1.36
C LEU A 241 24.24 -14.49 1.49
N LYS A 242 23.84 -15.73 1.21
CA LYS A 242 24.73 -16.88 0.99
C LYS A 242 24.24 -17.70 -0.18
N GLY A 243 25.15 -18.10 -1.06
CA GLY A 243 24.76 -18.85 -2.25
C GLY A 243 25.94 -19.43 -3.02
N ASP A 244 25.58 -20.12 -4.11
CA ASP A 244 26.52 -20.68 -5.07
C ASP A 244 26.15 -20.20 -6.47
N TRP A 245 27.14 -19.76 -7.25
CA TRP A 245 26.98 -19.39 -8.64
C TRP A 245 27.56 -20.47 -9.54
N THR A 246 26.71 -21.06 -10.38
CA THR A 246 27.09 -22.07 -11.37
C THR A 246 27.40 -21.39 -12.71
N THR A 247 28.68 -21.16 -12.95
CA THR A 247 29.18 -20.39 -14.11
C THR A 247 28.72 -20.94 -15.47
N ALA A 248 28.67 -22.26 -15.65
CA ALA A 248 28.26 -22.89 -16.93
C ALA A 248 26.79 -22.65 -17.31
N LEU A 249 25.94 -22.39 -16.30
CA LEU A 249 24.50 -22.12 -16.47
C LEU A 249 24.17 -20.65 -16.21
N ASN A 250 25.16 -19.82 -15.90
CA ASN A 250 25.01 -18.45 -15.41
C ASN A 250 23.93 -18.28 -14.31
N HIS A 251 23.86 -19.25 -13.41
CA HIS A 251 22.75 -19.36 -12.48
C HIS A 251 23.25 -19.21 -11.03
N LEU A 252 22.69 -18.23 -10.30
CA LEU A 252 22.87 -18.02 -8.87
C LEU A 252 21.79 -18.72 -8.03
N GLN A 253 22.21 -19.68 -7.22
CA GLN A 253 21.39 -20.28 -6.17
C GLN A 253 21.65 -19.56 -4.84
N LEU A 254 20.74 -18.68 -4.44
CA LEU A 254 20.71 -18.13 -3.08
C LEU A 254 20.12 -19.19 -2.13
N LYS A 255 20.96 -19.68 -1.22
CA LYS A 255 20.58 -20.65 -0.19
C LYS A 255 19.98 -19.97 1.03
N GLN A 256 20.41 -18.74 1.29
CA GLN A 256 19.96 -17.92 2.40
C GLN A 256 20.00 -16.46 1.96
N ALA A 257 18.90 -15.76 2.16
CA ALA A 257 18.79 -14.31 2.12
C ALA A 257 18.07 -13.87 3.40
N ASP A 258 18.73 -13.09 4.25
CA ASP A 258 18.13 -12.50 5.44
C ASP A 258 18.15 -10.98 5.28
N LEU A 259 16.98 -10.37 5.15
CA LEU A 259 16.79 -8.93 5.13
C LEU A 259 16.16 -8.50 6.45
N GLN A 260 16.80 -7.56 7.12
CA GLN A 260 16.25 -6.85 8.28
C GLN A 260 16.14 -5.39 7.89
N TRP A 261 14.92 -4.87 7.89
CA TRP A 261 14.62 -3.51 7.51
C TRP A 261 13.45 -3.02 8.35
N LEU A 262 13.58 -1.82 8.92
CA LEU A 262 12.81 -1.39 10.09
C LEU A 262 13.07 -2.31 11.31
N PRO A 263 12.84 -1.87 12.56
CA PRO A 263 12.90 -2.78 13.73
C PRO A 263 11.89 -3.93 13.68
N THR A 264 11.10 -4.00 12.62
CA THR A 264 9.78 -4.61 12.60
C THR A 264 9.55 -5.55 11.43
N VAL A 265 10.36 -5.53 10.36
CA VAL A 265 10.21 -6.43 9.20
C VAL A 265 11.43 -7.34 9.07
N ASP A 266 11.23 -8.63 9.36
CA ASP A 266 12.20 -9.68 9.07
C ASP A 266 11.75 -10.45 7.83
N LEU A 267 12.57 -10.42 6.77
CA LEU A 267 12.40 -11.30 5.61
C LEU A 267 13.52 -12.33 5.55
N LYS A 268 13.17 -13.58 5.31
CA LYS A 268 14.13 -14.68 5.14
C LYS A 268 13.76 -15.49 3.92
N GLY A 269 14.72 -15.91 3.12
CA GLY A 269 14.37 -16.66 1.93
C GLY A 269 15.51 -17.36 1.22
N SER A 270 15.14 -17.94 0.10
CA SER A 270 16.01 -18.59 -0.87
C SER A 270 15.50 -18.27 -2.25
N ALA A 271 16.40 -18.20 -3.22
CA ALA A 271 16.03 -17.88 -4.58
C ALA A 271 16.94 -18.58 -5.60
N GLN A 272 16.38 -18.78 -6.78
CA GLN A 272 17.02 -19.31 -7.96
C GLN A 272 16.96 -18.21 -9.02
N ILE A 273 18.12 -17.66 -9.41
CA ILE A 273 18.19 -16.49 -10.29
C ILE A 273 19.05 -16.81 -11.51
N ASP A 274 18.49 -16.64 -12.71
CA ASP A 274 19.26 -16.62 -13.95
C ASP A 274 19.92 -15.25 -14.08
N LEU A 275 21.25 -15.22 -14.11
CA LEU A 275 22.00 -13.96 -14.18
C LEU A 275 22.13 -13.43 -15.62
N THR A 276 21.59 -14.13 -16.61
CA THR A 276 21.64 -13.71 -18.01
C THR A 276 20.66 -12.57 -18.28
N ASP A 277 19.47 -12.68 -17.69
CA ASP A 277 18.36 -11.71 -17.76
C ASP A 277 17.96 -11.15 -16.39
N LEU A 278 18.64 -11.58 -15.31
CA LEU A 278 18.30 -11.26 -13.92
C LEU A 278 16.90 -11.76 -13.50
N ALA A 279 16.40 -12.83 -14.15
CA ALA A 279 15.10 -13.39 -13.86
C ALA A 279 15.11 -14.29 -12.61
N VAL A 280 14.13 -14.09 -11.72
CA VAL A 280 13.86 -14.96 -10.59
C VAL A 280 13.05 -16.16 -11.07
N GLN A 281 13.68 -17.32 -11.19
CA GLN A 281 13.01 -18.56 -11.62
C GLN A 281 12.17 -19.16 -10.50
N HIS A 282 12.70 -19.15 -9.27
CA HIS A 282 11.99 -19.60 -8.07
C HIS A 282 12.44 -18.79 -6.87
N ALA A 283 11.52 -18.36 -6.00
CA ALA A 283 11.88 -17.84 -4.69
C ALA A 283 10.89 -18.28 -3.62
N ASN A 284 11.40 -18.55 -2.42
CA ASN A 284 10.59 -18.74 -1.22
C ASN A 284 10.99 -17.67 -0.22
N ILE A 285 10.04 -16.83 0.18
CA ILE A 285 10.26 -15.68 1.06
C ILE A 285 9.34 -15.84 2.26
N GLN A 286 9.92 -16.00 3.44
CA GLN A 286 9.23 -15.92 4.73
C GLN A 286 9.29 -14.48 5.23
N PHE A 287 8.19 -14.00 5.78
CA PHE A 287 8.09 -12.64 6.32
C PHE A 287 7.43 -12.64 7.69
N GLY A 288 7.76 -11.66 8.51
CA GLY A 288 7.11 -11.44 9.80
C GLY A 288 7.25 -10.00 10.26
N THR A 289 6.15 -9.46 10.81
CA THR A 289 6.11 -8.18 11.51
C THR A 289 5.02 -8.18 12.57
N ASP A 290 5.27 -7.54 13.70
CA ASP A 290 4.25 -7.21 14.72
C ASP A 290 3.86 -5.71 14.68
N HIS A 291 4.34 -4.97 13.67
CA HIS A 291 4.08 -3.54 13.46
C HIS A 291 3.58 -3.28 12.04
N LEU A 292 2.37 -3.77 11.76
CA LEU A 292 1.71 -3.54 10.47
C LEU A 292 1.54 -2.07 10.12
N ASP A 293 1.49 -1.17 11.10
CA ASP A 293 1.42 0.28 10.92
C ASP A 293 2.56 0.80 10.05
N GLN A 294 3.79 0.39 10.36
CA GLN A 294 4.98 0.82 9.62
C GLN A 294 5.05 0.18 8.23
N LEU A 295 4.72 -1.12 8.14
CA LEU A 295 4.68 -1.83 6.86
C LEU A 295 3.62 -1.23 5.93
N TYR A 296 2.44 -0.93 6.45
CA TYR A 296 1.36 -0.33 5.70
C TYR A 296 1.78 1.04 5.18
N GLN A 297 2.27 1.94 6.03
CA GLN A 297 2.68 3.28 5.61
C GLN A 297 3.81 3.28 4.57
N THR A 298 4.78 2.36 4.70
CA THR A 298 5.99 2.38 3.85
C THR A 298 5.81 1.60 2.54
N ILE A 299 5.06 0.50 2.56
CA ILE A 299 4.97 -0.43 1.43
C ILE A 299 3.57 -0.48 0.81
N ILE A 300 2.51 -0.53 1.63
CA ILE A 300 1.15 -0.80 1.12
C ILE A 300 0.47 0.49 0.67
N GLN A 301 0.48 1.53 1.52
CA GLN A 301 -0.22 2.80 1.29
C GLN A 301 0.15 3.46 -0.05
N PRO A 302 1.45 3.54 -0.46
CA PRO A 302 1.81 4.13 -1.74
C PRO A 302 1.20 3.42 -2.96
N MET A 303 0.88 2.13 -2.83
CA MET A 303 0.29 1.33 -3.92
C MET A 303 -1.25 1.47 -3.99
N VAL A 304 -1.88 2.01 -2.96
CA VAL A 304 -3.35 2.05 -2.82
C VAL A 304 -3.90 3.47 -2.69
N ILE A 305 -3.10 4.47 -3.08
CA ILE A 305 -3.49 5.89 -3.11
C ILE A 305 -4.78 6.08 -3.93
N GLY A 306 -5.71 6.85 -3.39
CA GLY A 306 -7.01 7.11 -4.01
C GLY A 306 -8.02 5.95 -3.91
N SER A 307 -7.62 4.81 -3.35
CA SER A 307 -8.53 3.70 -3.06
C SER A 307 -9.16 3.82 -1.67
N MET A 308 -10.04 2.87 -1.33
CA MET A 308 -10.57 2.76 0.03
C MET A 308 -9.54 2.42 1.09
N ALA A 309 -8.38 1.88 0.70
CA ALA A 309 -7.31 1.50 1.60
C ALA A 309 -6.22 2.59 1.69
N ASP A 310 -6.47 3.81 1.22
CA ASP A 310 -5.51 4.93 1.24
C ASP A 310 -5.36 5.56 2.63
N GLU A 311 -6.49 5.77 3.32
CA GLU A 311 -6.54 6.49 4.60
C GLU A 311 -6.88 5.53 5.77
N LEU A 312 -6.03 4.52 6.01
CA LEU A 312 -6.22 3.54 7.10
C LEU A 312 -5.22 3.71 8.24
N GLU A 313 -5.67 3.49 9.47
CA GLU A 313 -4.82 3.15 10.61
C GLU A 313 -4.87 1.63 10.80
N ILE A 314 -3.71 0.96 10.66
CA ILE A 314 -3.61 -0.50 10.76
C ILE A 314 -2.59 -0.85 11.83
N THR A 315 -2.96 -1.70 12.78
CA THR A 315 -2.03 -2.20 13.81
C THR A 315 -2.08 -3.73 13.91
N GLY A 316 -1.21 -4.33 14.72
CA GLY A 316 -1.11 -5.77 14.88
C GLY A 316 -0.01 -6.40 14.02
N GLY A 317 -0.05 -7.72 13.87
CA GLY A 317 1.03 -8.48 13.27
C GLY A 317 0.61 -9.45 12.17
N ILE A 318 1.54 -9.70 11.24
CA ILE A 318 1.44 -10.75 10.22
C ILE A 318 2.71 -11.58 10.18
N GLN A 319 2.56 -12.86 9.88
CA GLN A 319 3.70 -13.73 9.56
C GLN A 319 3.30 -14.70 8.47
N GLY A 320 4.19 -15.00 7.54
CA GLY A 320 3.78 -15.78 6.39
C GLY A 320 4.91 -16.12 5.45
N GLU A 321 4.50 -16.55 4.27
CA GLU A 321 5.41 -16.87 3.19
C GLU A 321 4.80 -16.56 1.82
N ILE A 322 5.70 -16.27 0.89
CA ILE A 322 5.44 -15.98 -0.51
C ILE A 322 6.29 -16.94 -1.33
N GLU A 323 5.66 -17.64 -2.26
CA GLU A 323 6.32 -18.42 -3.29
C GLU A 323 6.25 -17.66 -4.61
N LEU A 324 7.41 -17.40 -5.22
CA LEU A 324 7.51 -16.83 -6.56
C LEU A 324 7.97 -17.92 -7.53
N VAL A 325 7.34 -17.98 -8.70
CA VAL A 325 7.74 -18.83 -9.83
C VAL A 325 7.77 -17.96 -11.08
N ASP A 326 8.91 -17.95 -11.79
CA ASP A 326 9.14 -17.10 -12.97
C ASP A 326 8.81 -15.61 -12.75
N GLY A 327 9.15 -15.10 -11.56
CA GLY A 327 8.93 -13.72 -11.14
C GLY A 327 7.50 -13.40 -10.69
N GLU A 328 6.54 -14.31 -10.84
CA GLU A 328 5.15 -14.11 -10.44
C GLU A 328 4.85 -14.77 -9.09
N VAL A 329 3.91 -14.19 -8.32
CA VAL A 329 3.44 -14.81 -7.09
C VAL A 329 2.66 -16.08 -7.44
N ALA A 330 3.16 -17.23 -7.02
CA ALA A 330 2.48 -18.51 -7.16
C ALA A 330 1.59 -18.84 -5.96
N GLN A 331 2.04 -18.42 -4.78
CA GLN A 331 1.33 -18.67 -3.53
C GLN A 331 1.66 -17.61 -2.49
N PHE A 332 0.65 -17.21 -1.73
CA PHE A 332 0.77 -16.34 -0.56
C PHE A 332 0.04 -17.00 0.61
N ARG A 333 0.69 -17.07 1.77
CA ARG A 333 0.09 -17.57 3.02
C ARG A 333 0.49 -16.68 4.17
N SER A 334 -0.46 -16.30 5.01
CA SER A 334 -0.19 -15.45 6.17
C SER A 334 -1.09 -15.76 7.35
N GLN A 335 -0.51 -15.78 8.54
CA GLN A 335 -1.21 -15.74 9.82
C GLN A 335 -1.45 -14.27 10.20
N LEU A 336 -2.69 -13.94 10.52
CA LEU A 336 -3.11 -12.63 11.01
C LEU A 336 -3.15 -12.67 12.54
N LYS A 337 -2.49 -11.71 13.20
CA LYS A 337 -2.36 -11.63 14.67
C LYS A 337 -2.93 -10.31 15.17
N SER A 338 -4.16 -10.36 15.67
CA SER A 338 -4.88 -9.26 16.32
C SER A 338 -4.70 -7.94 15.57
N ILE A 339 -5.15 -7.93 14.33
CA ILE A 339 -5.06 -6.78 13.45
C ILE A 339 -6.26 -5.88 13.73
N ASP A 340 -6.00 -4.61 14.01
CA ASP A 340 -7.04 -3.58 14.03
C ASP A 340 -6.88 -2.73 12.76
N VAL A 341 -7.99 -2.45 12.09
CA VAL A 341 -8.08 -1.61 10.89
C VAL A 341 -9.14 -0.55 11.13
N ASP A 342 -8.76 0.71 11.08
CA ASP A 342 -9.67 1.85 11.18
C ASP A 342 -9.55 2.70 9.92
N ASP A 343 -10.67 2.96 9.24
CA ASP A 343 -10.74 3.93 8.17
C ASP A 343 -10.87 5.33 8.77
N LEU A 344 -9.88 6.20 8.54
CA LEU A 344 -9.80 7.52 9.15
C LEU A 344 -10.95 8.46 8.73
N ARG A 345 -11.71 8.11 7.70
CA ARG A 345 -12.93 8.81 7.27
C ARG A 345 -14.17 8.40 8.08
N GLY A 346 -14.05 7.36 8.92
CA GLY A 346 -15.11 6.81 9.76
C GLY A 346 -16.09 5.89 9.04
N VAL A 347 -15.75 5.38 7.85
CA VAL A 347 -16.66 4.53 7.07
C VAL A 347 -16.69 3.11 7.61
N PHE A 348 -15.56 2.54 8.03
CA PHE A 348 -15.53 1.20 8.59
C PHE A 348 -14.37 1.00 9.57
N ALA A 349 -14.52 0.03 10.48
CA ALA A 349 -13.41 -0.50 11.24
C ALA A 349 -13.56 -2.00 11.48
N LEU A 350 -12.44 -2.71 11.55
CA LEU A 350 -12.35 -4.12 11.93
C LEU A 350 -11.43 -4.22 13.14
N ASN A 351 -11.91 -4.80 14.23
CA ASN A 351 -11.15 -4.94 15.46
C ASN A 351 -10.83 -6.39 15.76
N ASP A 352 -9.59 -6.64 16.16
CA ASP A 352 -9.06 -7.94 16.54
C ASP A 352 -9.26 -9.00 15.44
N LEU A 353 -8.87 -8.65 14.21
CA LEU A 353 -8.83 -9.57 13.07
C LEU A 353 -7.70 -10.60 13.27
N GLN A 354 -8.09 -11.87 13.33
CA GLN A 354 -7.17 -13.00 13.56
C GLN A 354 -7.47 -14.16 12.60
N GLY A 355 -6.45 -14.93 12.24
CA GLY A 355 -6.64 -16.17 11.50
C GLY A 355 -5.60 -16.40 10.44
N PHE A 356 -6.04 -16.90 9.30
CA PHE A 356 -5.19 -17.34 8.21
C PHE A 356 -5.73 -16.84 6.87
N LEU A 357 -4.86 -16.17 6.11
CA LEU A 357 -5.11 -15.71 4.75
C LEU A 357 -4.25 -16.53 3.78
N ALA A 358 -4.85 -17.00 2.69
CA ALA A 358 -4.19 -17.72 1.64
C ALA A 358 -4.71 -17.31 0.27
N TRP A 359 -3.78 -17.21 -0.67
CA TRP A 359 -4.02 -17.03 -2.09
C TRP A 359 -3.08 -17.95 -2.88
N SER A 360 -3.53 -18.48 -4.01
CA SER A 360 -2.65 -19.21 -4.93
C SER A 360 -3.10 -19.03 -6.37
N ASN A 361 -2.12 -19.01 -7.28
CA ASN A 361 -2.39 -19.07 -8.71
C ASN A 361 -2.67 -20.49 -9.25
N ARG A 362 -2.65 -21.48 -8.37
CA ARG A 362 -2.92 -22.89 -8.66
C ARG A 362 -4.37 -23.22 -8.27
N GLU A 363 -4.98 -24.21 -8.93
CA GLU A 363 -6.39 -24.57 -8.71
C GLU A 363 -6.72 -25.00 -7.27
N ASN A 364 -5.73 -25.44 -6.48
CA ASN A 364 -5.89 -25.93 -5.11
C ASN A 364 -5.46 -24.90 -4.05
N ALA A 365 -5.99 -23.68 -4.11
CA ALA A 365 -5.78 -22.70 -3.04
C ALA A 365 -6.42 -23.16 -1.73
N GLN A 366 -5.67 -23.02 -0.62
CA GLN A 366 -6.20 -23.24 0.72
C GLN A 366 -7.29 -22.22 1.04
N ILE A 367 -8.30 -22.65 1.80
CA ILE A 367 -9.36 -21.75 2.26
C ILE A 367 -8.78 -20.85 3.36
N SER A 368 -8.88 -19.54 3.15
CA SER A 368 -8.64 -18.52 4.17
C SER A 368 -9.72 -18.62 5.23
N GLN A 369 -9.33 -18.61 6.49
CA GLN A 369 -10.24 -18.60 7.63
C GLN A 369 -9.80 -17.53 8.62
N PHE A 370 -10.63 -16.51 8.81
CA PHE A 370 -10.35 -15.46 9.78
C PHE A 370 -11.59 -15.06 10.55
N HIS A 371 -11.34 -14.49 11.72
CA HIS A 371 -12.33 -14.05 12.69
C HIS A 371 -12.11 -12.57 12.96
N VAL A 372 -13.19 -11.80 12.99
CA VAL A 372 -13.19 -10.41 13.46
C VAL A 372 -14.06 -10.37 14.69
N LYS A 373 -13.55 -9.79 15.77
CA LYS A 373 -14.25 -9.78 17.06
C LYS A 373 -15.38 -8.76 17.07
N THR A 374 -15.11 -7.55 16.60
CA THR A 374 -16.07 -6.45 16.48
C THR A 374 -15.65 -5.52 15.36
N GLY A 375 -16.55 -4.66 14.92
CA GLY A 375 -16.26 -3.64 13.93
C GLY A 375 -17.49 -2.80 13.67
N HIS A 376 -17.40 -1.91 12.70
CA HIS A 376 -18.55 -1.16 12.26
C HIS A 376 -18.48 -0.89 10.76
N LEU A 377 -19.66 -0.69 10.18
CA LEU A 377 -19.84 -0.09 8.88
C LEU A 377 -20.76 1.12 9.08
N TYR A 378 -20.29 2.31 8.71
CA TYR A 378 -20.88 3.58 9.14
C TYR A 378 -21.04 3.60 10.67
N GLN A 379 -22.22 3.97 11.17
CA GLN A 379 -22.56 3.97 12.59
C GLN A 379 -23.10 2.63 13.08
N ILE A 380 -23.12 1.59 12.24
CA ILE A 380 -23.71 0.29 12.56
C ILE A 380 -22.62 -0.65 13.06
N PRO A 381 -22.56 -0.94 14.38
CA PRO A 381 -21.64 -1.93 14.91
C PRO A 381 -22.12 -3.34 14.56
N HIS A 382 -21.15 -4.25 14.38
CA HIS A 382 -21.43 -5.67 14.26
C HIS A 382 -20.72 -6.47 15.37
N GLY A 383 -21.33 -7.60 15.72
CA GLY A 383 -20.76 -8.60 16.60
C GLY A 383 -19.67 -9.43 15.92
N PRO A 384 -19.21 -10.50 16.59
CA PRO A 384 -18.14 -11.34 16.07
C PRO A 384 -18.56 -12.05 14.78
N LEU A 385 -17.68 -12.06 13.78
CA LEU A 385 -17.92 -12.72 12.49
C LEU A 385 -16.79 -13.66 12.11
N SER A 386 -17.11 -14.73 11.39
CA SER A 386 -16.14 -15.74 10.93
C SER A 386 -16.25 -15.93 9.44
N VAL A 387 -15.16 -15.69 8.72
CA VAL A 387 -15.12 -15.62 7.27
C VAL A 387 -14.31 -16.79 6.73
N ASN A 388 -14.86 -17.48 5.73
CA ASN A 388 -14.19 -18.59 5.05
C ASN A 388 -14.17 -18.26 3.55
N LEU A 389 -13.02 -17.85 3.02
CA LEU A 389 -12.89 -17.40 1.62
C LEU A 389 -11.86 -18.23 0.89
N GLN A 390 -12.05 -18.44 -0.41
CA GLN A 390 -11.02 -18.95 -1.31
C GLN A 390 -10.60 -17.82 -2.24
N ALA A 391 -9.30 -17.55 -2.31
CA ALA A 391 -8.74 -16.52 -3.17
C ALA A 391 -7.87 -17.18 -4.26
N LEU A 392 -8.22 -16.92 -5.52
CA LEU A 392 -7.59 -17.44 -6.74
C LEU A 392 -7.25 -16.26 -7.67
N PRO A 393 -6.55 -16.46 -8.81
CA PRO A 393 -6.20 -15.35 -9.71
C PRO A 393 -7.41 -14.58 -10.23
N ASN A 394 -8.50 -15.30 -10.47
CA ASN A 394 -9.69 -14.72 -11.10
C ASN A 394 -10.68 -14.14 -10.10
N GLY A 395 -10.41 -14.23 -8.79
CA GLY A 395 -11.33 -13.70 -7.80
C GLY A 395 -11.28 -14.34 -6.40
N ILE A 396 -12.22 -13.90 -5.57
CA ILE A 396 -12.46 -14.37 -4.21
C ILE A 396 -13.88 -14.93 -4.13
N SER A 397 -14.04 -16.10 -3.51
CA SER A 397 -15.33 -16.74 -3.31
C SER A 397 -15.57 -17.16 -1.86
N LEU A 398 -16.78 -16.93 -1.35
CA LEU A 398 -17.20 -17.34 -0.02
C LEU A 398 -17.53 -18.84 0.02
N GLN A 399 -16.89 -19.55 0.94
CA GLN A 399 -16.96 -21.01 1.05
C GLN A 399 -18.01 -21.49 2.06
N LYS A 400 -18.45 -20.60 2.96
CA LYS A 400 -19.51 -20.86 3.94
C LYS A 400 -20.34 -19.59 4.13
N PRO A 401 -21.66 -19.69 4.32
CA PRO A 401 -22.48 -18.52 4.62
C PRO A 401 -21.91 -17.70 5.78
N LEU A 402 -21.89 -16.39 5.62
CA LEU A 402 -21.40 -15.43 6.61
C LEU A 402 -22.61 -14.89 7.37
N ASP A 403 -22.69 -15.23 8.66
CA ASP A 403 -23.70 -14.71 9.58
C ASP A 403 -23.12 -13.52 10.34
N ILE A 404 -23.72 -12.35 10.15
CA ILE A 404 -23.31 -11.08 10.76
C ILE A 404 -24.38 -10.66 11.76
N GLN A 405 -24.07 -10.77 13.05
CA GLN A 405 -24.94 -10.28 14.10
C GLN A 405 -24.82 -8.77 14.23
N LEU A 406 -25.92 -8.04 14.08
CA LEU A 406 -25.97 -6.58 14.22
C LEU A 406 -27.38 -6.12 14.56
N LEU A 407 -27.50 -4.99 15.26
CA LEU A 407 -28.80 -4.34 15.57
C LEU A 407 -29.84 -5.34 16.15
N GLY A 408 -29.43 -6.21 17.08
CA GLY A 408 -30.30 -7.20 17.72
C GLY A 408 -30.72 -8.40 16.85
N GLY A 409 -30.41 -8.39 15.55
CA GLY A 409 -30.73 -9.45 14.60
C GLY A 409 -29.52 -9.92 13.80
N HIS A 410 -29.77 -10.39 12.57
CA HIS A 410 -28.76 -11.03 11.72
C HIS A 410 -28.87 -10.58 10.26
N ILE A 411 -27.71 -10.41 9.60
CA ILE A 411 -27.59 -10.42 8.14
C ILE A 411 -26.82 -11.67 7.76
N ILE A 412 -27.44 -12.54 6.96
CA ILE A 412 -26.81 -13.75 6.43
C ILE A 412 -26.44 -13.51 4.98
N ILE A 413 -25.16 -13.58 4.66
CA ILE A 413 -24.65 -13.59 3.29
C ILE A 413 -24.45 -15.04 2.86
N ASP A 414 -25.21 -15.51 1.87
CA ASP A 414 -25.23 -16.92 1.46
C ASP A 414 -24.10 -17.28 0.48
N ARG A 415 -23.71 -16.31 -0.36
CA ARG A 415 -22.64 -16.40 -1.35
C ARG A 415 -21.98 -15.06 -1.52
N LEU A 416 -20.70 -15.05 -1.90
CA LEU A 416 -20.00 -13.86 -2.37
C LEU A 416 -19.02 -14.33 -3.44
N GLU A 417 -19.06 -13.71 -4.60
CA GLU A 417 -18.12 -13.91 -5.70
C GLU A 417 -17.60 -12.54 -6.10
N ALA A 418 -16.30 -12.31 -5.98
CA ALA A 418 -15.65 -11.05 -6.31
C ALA A 418 -14.54 -11.26 -7.32
N LYS A 419 -14.43 -10.39 -8.33
CA LYS A 419 -13.47 -10.48 -9.44
C LYS A 419 -12.82 -9.12 -9.69
N ASN A 420 -11.71 -9.12 -10.43
CA ASN A 420 -11.01 -7.91 -10.88
C ASN A 420 -10.62 -6.94 -9.75
N LEU A 421 -10.45 -7.43 -8.52
CA LEU A 421 -10.19 -6.61 -7.33
C LEU A 421 -8.92 -5.78 -7.43
N PHE A 422 -7.96 -6.19 -8.27
CA PHE A 422 -6.67 -5.54 -8.45
C PHE A 422 -6.45 -4.97 -9.86
N HIS A 423 -7.49 -4.97 -10.72
CA HIS A 423 -7.39 -4.55 -12.14
C HIS A 423 -8.28 -3.35 -12.49
N GLY A 424 -8.70 -2.55 -11.50
CA GLY A 424 -9.35 -1.24 -11.69
C GLY A 424 -10.87 -1.25 -11.90
N SER A 425 -11.49 -2.41 -12.05
CA SER A 425 -12.96 -2.54 -12.15
C SER A 425 -13.46 -3.67 -11.25
N PRO A 426 -13.38 -3.50 -9.91
CA PRO A 426 -13.84 -4.52 -8.97
C PRO A 426 -15.32 -4.80 -9.18
N GLU A 427 -15.64 -6.08 -9.33
CA GLU A 427 -16.99 -6.58 -9.55
C GLU A 427 -17.30 -7.62 -8.48
N TRP A 428 -18.48 -7.56 -7.86
CA TRP A 428 -18.92 -8.65 -6.98
C TRP A 428 -20.41 -8.94 -7.06
N GLU A 429 -20.78 -10.19 -6.81
CA GLU A 429 -22.16 -10.66 -6.69
C GLU A 429 -22.32 -11.40 -5.36
N THR A 430 -23.47 -11.21 -4.71
CA THR A 430 -23.81 -11.86 -3.45
C THR A 430 -25.32 -12.03 -3.32
N GLY A 431 -25.78 -12.81 -2.34
CA GLY A 431 -27.16 -12.82 -1.85
C GLY A 431 -27.16 -12.57 -0.34
N ALA A 432 -28.23 -11.96 0.15
CA ALA A 432 -28.38 -11.69 1.58
C ALA A 432 -29.80 -11.93 2.09
N GLU A 433 -29.90 -12.35 3.34
CA GLU A 433 -31.14 -12.42 4.10
C GLU A 433 -31.00 -11.57 5.35
N VAL A 434 -31.96 -10.68 5.56
CA VAL A 434 -32.06 -9.78 6.71
C VAL A 434 -33.13 -10.34 7.64
N ILE A 435 -32.76 -10.60 8.90
CA ILE A 435 -33.61 -11.29 9.87
C ILE A 435 -33.67 -10.48 11.16
N ASN A 436 -34.88 -10.01 11.49
CA ASN A 436 -35.25 -9.35 12.75
C ASN A 436 -34.28 -8.22 13.18
N LEU A 437 -33.85 -7.37 12.24
CA LEU A 437 -33.03 -6.21 12.62
C LEU A 437 -33.89 -5.19 13.36
N SER A 438 -33.47 -4.79 14.56
CA SER A 438 -34.15 -3.81 15.39
C SER A 438 -34.12 -2.42 14.77
N LEU A 439 -35.29 -1.87 14.45
CA LEU A 439 -35.41 -0.48 14.01
C LEU A 439 -35.08 0.51 15.13
N GLN A 440 -35.21 0.07 16.39
CA GLN A 440 -34.86 0.90 17.54
C GLN A 440 -33.34 1.06 17.64
N ASP A 441 -32.58 -0.02 17.43
CA ASP A 441 -31.13 0.03 17.45
C ASP A 441 -30.61 0.80 16.23
N LEU A 442 -31.23 0.57 15.06
CA LEU A 442 -30.90 1.30 13.82
C LEU A 442 -31.13 2.80 14.00
N SER A 443 -32.30 3.19 14.52
CA SER A 443 -32.61 4.61 14.74
C SER A 443 -31.68 5.25 15.78
N THR A 444 -31.24 4.49 16.78
CA THR A 444 -30.24 4.96 17.75
C THR A 444 -28.88 5.17 17.08
N ALA A 445 -28.43 4.25 16.22
CA ALA A 445 -27.14 4.34 15.52
C ALA A 445 -27.03 5.59 14.63
N PHE A 446 -28.13 6.02 14.01
CA PHE A 446 -28.16 7.19 13.12
C PHE A 446 -28.74 8.46 13.75
N ASP A 447 -28.91 8.50 15.08
CA ASP A 447 -29.52 9.63 15.81
C ASP A 447 -30.94 10.01 15.32
N TRP A 448 -31.67 9.03 14.80
CA TRP A 448 -33.05 9.18 14.33
C TRP A 448 -34.06 9.12 15.48
N PRO A 449 -35.31 9.57 15.27
CA PRO A 449 -36.41 9.25 16.18
C PRO A 449 -36.52 7.75 16.41
N SER A 450 -36.69 7.33 17.66
CA SER A 450 -36.78 5.91 18.03
C SER A 450 -37.93 5.25 17.27
N LEU A 451 -37.60 4.39 16.31
CA LEU A 451 -38.57 3.59 15.57
C LEU A 451 -38.76 2.26 16.28
N SER A 452 -40.00 1.79 16.40
CA SER A 452 -40.30 0.46 16.94
C SER A 452 -40.73 -0.46 15.79
N GLY A 453 -40.18 -1.66 15.76
CA GLY A 453 -40.42 -2.64 14.71
C GLY A 453 -39.16 -3.37 14.31
N GLU A 454 -39.28 -4.19 13.28
CA GLU A 454 -38.21 -5.07 12.80
C GLU A 454 -38.10 -4.96 11.28
N LEU A 455 -36.87 -5.02 10.78
CA LEU A 455 -36.57 -5.09 9.35
C LEU A 455 -36.26 -6.54 8.98
N ASN A 456 -36.95 -7.03 7.94
CA ASN A 456 -36.81 -8.36 7.38
C ASN A 456 -36.68 -8.27 5.85
N GLY A 457 -36.00 -9.22 5.22
CA GLY A 457 -35.93 -9.18 3.76
C GLY A 457 -35.07 -10.25 3.14
N LYS A 458 -35.38 -10.59 1.90
CA LYS A 458 -34.55 -11.47 1.07
C LYS A 458 -34.08 -10.69 -0.15
N LEU A 459 -32.76 -10.58 -0.27
CA LEU A 459 -32.04 -9.94 -1.35
C LEU A 459 -31.36 -11.06 -2.16
N PRO A 460 -32.08 -11.75 -3.06
CA PRO A 460 -31.58 -12.93 -3.77
C PRO A 460 -30.32 -12.65 -4.61
N ARG A 461 -30.17 -11.42 -5.09
CA ARG A 461 -28.97 -10.99 -5.79
C ARG A 461 -28.69 -9.53 -5.49
N MET A 462 -27.46 -9.25 -5.10
CA MET A 462 -26.89 -7.91 -5.05
C MET A 462 -25.63 -7.93 -5.91
N HIS A 463 -25.47 -6.91 -6.75
CA HIS A 463 -24.36 -6.84 -7.68
C HIS A 463 -23.70 -5.48 -7.63
N TYR A 464 -22.38 -5.48 -7.51
CA TYR A 464 -21.56 -4.29 -7.54
C TYR A 464 -20.72 -4.24 -8.80
N LEU A 465 -20.86 -3.15 -9.55
CA LEU A 465 -20.10 -2.87 -10.75
C LEU A 465 -20.06 -1.35 -10.96
N ASP A 466 -18.91 -0.81 -11.41
CA ASP A 466 -18.75 0.61 -11.73
C ASP A 466 -19.24 1.54 -10.60
N GLU A 467 -18.82 1.24 -9.36
CA GLU A 467 -19.19 1.97 -8.13
C GLU A 467 -20.68 1.96 -7.79
N SER A 468 -21.49 1.12 -8.43
CA SER A 468 -22.92 0.97 -8.19
C SER A 468 -23.24 -0.38 -7.58
N LEU A 469 -23.91 -0.39 -6.43
CA LEU A 469 -24.51 -1.56 -5.81
C LEU A 469 -26.01 -1.60 -6.13
N ASP A 470 -26.41 -2.56 -6.95
CA ASP A 470 -27.79 -2.79 -7.36
C ASP A 470 -28.37 -4.02 -6.65
N PHE A 471 -29.62 -3.93 -6.22
CA PHE A 471 -30.29 -4.96 -5.42
C PHE A 471 -31.51 -5.52 -6.19
N ASP A 472 -31.51 -6.84 -6.40
CA ASP A 472 -32.69 -7.56 -6.86
C ASP A 472 -33.54 -7.97 -5.66
N GLY A 473 -34.85 -7.73 -5.74
CA GLY A 473 -35.82 -8.11 -4.71
C GLY A 473 -36.39 -6.91 -3.96
N ALA A 474 -36.87 -7.17 -2.75
CA ALA A 474 -37.54 -6.18 -1.92
C ALA A 474 -37.16 -6.37 -0.45
N LEU A 475 -37.05 -5.26 0.29
CA LEU A 475 -36.96 -5.26 1.75
C LEU A 475 -38.34 -5.02 2.34
N GLN A 476 -38.69 -5.75 3.40
CA GLN A 476 -39.94 -5.59 4.12
C GLN A 476 -39.66 -5.07 5.53
N VAL A 477 -40.22 -3.91 5.84
CA VAL A 477 -40.11 -3.30 7.16
C VAL A 477 -41.43 -3.48 7.87
N ASP A 478 -41.46 -4.24 8.97
CA ASP A 478 -42.64 -4.34 9.82
C ASP A 478 -42.52 -3.25 10.91
N VAL A 479 -43.30 -2.18 10.78
CA VAL A 479 -43.18 -0.97 11.61
C VAL A 479 -44.55 -0.33 11.82
N PHE A 480 -44.76 0.23 13.01
CA PHE A 480 -46.00 0.93 13.38
C PHE A 480 -47.27 0.08 13.15
N GLY A 481 -47.19 -1.23 13.40
CA GLY A 481 -48.33 -2.15 13.23
C GLY A 481 -48.67 -2.52 11.78
N GLY A 482 -47.98 -1.96 10.79
CA GLY A 482 -48.15 -2.28 9.37
C GLY A 482 -46.84 -2.64 8.67
N GLN A 483 -46.83 -2.52 7.34
CA GLN A 483 -45.71 -2.98 6.50
C GLN A 483 -45.27 -1.90 5.52
N ILE A 484 -43.95 -1.76 5.36
CA ILE A 484 -43.33 -0.95 4.32
C ILE A 484 -42.51 -1.86 3.42
N LYS A 485 -42.84 -1.93 2.13
CA LYS A 485 -42.09 -2.68 1.13
C LYS A 485 -41.20 -1.73 0.34
N VAL A 486 -39.89 -1.90 0.41
CA VAL A 486 -38.89 -1.11 -0.32
C VAL A 486 -38.38 -1.92 -1.51
N GLU A 487 -38.45 -1.33 -2.70
CA GLU A 487 -38.04 -1.93 -3.97
C GLU A 487 -37.12 -0.98 -4.76
N GLN A 488 -36.54 -1.48 -5.85
CA GLN A 488 -35.66 -0.71 -6.74
C GLN A 488 -34.49 -0.06 -5.98
N LEU A 489 -33.98 -0.75 -4.95
CA LEU A 489 -32.88 -0.26 -4.14
C LEU A 489 -31.60 -0.27 -4.98
N LYS A 490 -30.91 0.86 -4.99
CA LYS A 490 -29.61 1.04 -5.63
C LYS A 490 -28.78 2.02 -4.82
N ILE A 491 -27.52 1.73 -4.60
CA ILE A 491 -26.59 2.62 -3.88
C ILE A 491 -25.38 2.87 -4.77
N LYS A 492 -25.12 4.12 -5.12
CA LYS A 492 -23.86 4.51 -5.79
C LYS A 492 -22.85 4.96 -4.76
N GLN A 493 -21.59 4.63 -5.02
CA GLN A 493 -20.44 4.93 -4.18
C GLN A 493 -20.73 4.63 -2.69
N PRO A 494 -21.16 3.40 -2.34
CA PRO A 494 -21.59 3.03 -0.99
C PRO A 494 -20.49 3.20 0.08
N LEU A 495 -19.25 3.45 -0.31
CA LEU A 495 -18.08 3.65 0.54
C LEU A 495 -17.29 4.92 0.12
N GLY A 496 -17.89 5.75 -0.74
CA GLY A 496 -17.34 7.01 -1.21
C GLY A 496 -17.72 8.18 -0.30
N ARG A 497 -17.19 9.37 -0.60
CA ARG A 497 -17.44 10.58 0.21
C ARG A 497 -18.87 11.12 0.09
N VAL A 498 -19.54 10.84 -1.02
CA VAL A 498 -20.88 11.34 -1.34
C VAL A 498 -21.74 10.18 -1.84
N PRO A 499 -22.17 9.25 -0.96
CA PRO A 499 -23.00 8.13 -1.37
C PRO A 499 -24.37 8.61 -1.86
N GLU A 500 -24.91 7.94 -2.87
CA GLU A 500 -26.27 8.17 -3.37
C GLU A 500 -27.12 6.92 -3.17
N LEU A 501 -28.35 7.06 -2.69
CA LEU A 501 -29.31 5.96 -2.57
C LEU A 501 -30.56 6.26 -3.41
N PHE A 502 -31.01 5.26 -4.16
CA PHE A 502 -32.24 5.29 -4.93
C PHE A 502 -33.17 4.17 -4.45
N ALA A 503 -34.46 4.44 -4.28
CA ALA A 503 -35.46 3.46 -3.90
C ALA A 503 -36.89 3.90 -4.24
N SER A 504 -37.82 2.95 -4.19
CA SER A 504 -39.26 3.19 -4.07
C SER A 504 -39.81 2.41 -2.87
N ALA A 505 -40.85 2.91 -2.23
CA ALA A 505 -41.45 2.28 -1.06
C ALA A 505 -42.98 2.30 -1.14
N GLU A 506 -43.62 1.21 -0.74
CA GLU A 506 -45.07 1.09 -0.59
C GLU A 506 -45.40 0.81 0.88
N MET A 507 -46.42 1.45 1.41
CA MET A 507 -46.80 1.39 2.83
C MET A 507 -48.24 0.93 2.94
N THR A 508 -48.50 -0.09 3.74
CA THR A 508 -49.84 -0.64 3.93
C THR A 508 -50.13 -0.88 5.41
N GLY A 509 -51.35 -0.51 5.83
CA GLY A 509 -51.87 -0.81 7.16
C GLY A 509 -51.10 -0.21 8.34
N LEU A 510 -50.41 0.94 8.15
CA LEU A 510 -49.69 1.58 9.25
C LEU A 510 -50.68 2.22 10.23
N ASP A 511 -50.36 2.18 11.53
CA ASP A 511 -51.16 2.75 12.61
C ASP A 511 -50.77 4.23 12.87
N LEU A 512 -51.69 5.16 12.59
CA LEU A 512 -51.46 6.59 12.81
C LEU A 512 -51.22 6.95 14.27
N GLU A 513 -51.80 6.21 15.22
CA GLU A 513 -51.60 6.47 16.64
C GLU A 513 -50.15 6.20 17.01
N GLN A 514 -49.60 5.07 16.54
CA GLN A 514 -48.21 4.72 16.76
C GLN A 514 -47.25 5.71 16.10
N ILE A 515 -47.49 6.09 14.85
CA ILE A 515 -46.68 7.09 14.13
C ILE A 515 -46.69 8.41 14.90
N THR A 516 -47.87 8.96 15.19
CA THR A 516 -48.01 10.32 15.74
C THR A 516 -47.53 10.43 17.17
N ARG A 517 -47.59 9.34 17.93
CA ARG A 517 -46.94 9.20 19.24
C ARG A 517 -45.42 9.24 19.13
N THR A 518 -44.82 8.46 18.23
CA THR A 518 -43.35 8.40 18.06
C THR A 518 -42.74 9.75 17.70
N PHE A 519 -43.39 10.52 16.84
CA PHE A 519 -42.91 11.85 16.45
C PHE A 519 -43.45 13.01 17.31
N SER A 520 -44.13 12.71 18.43
CA SER A 520 -44.72 13.71 19.35
C SER A 520 -45.66 14.72 18.64
N PHE A 521 -46.30 14.26 17.57
CA PHE A 521 -47.10 15.06 16.65
C PHE A 521 -48.51 15.37 17.22
N GLY A 522 -48.89 14.70 18.30
CA GLY A 522 -50.23 14.72 18.88
C GLY A 522 -50.85 13.33 18.80
N HIS A 523 -52.13 13.22 19.15
CA HIS A 523 -52.92 11.98 19.00
C HIS A 523 -53.71 12.04 17.69
N ILE A 524 -53.51 11.05 16.81
CA ILE A 524 -54.34 10.79 15.62
C ILE A 524 -54.59 9.29 15.56
N GLU A 525 -55.84 8.87 15.49
CA GLU A 525 -56.23 7.47 15.34
C GLU A 525 -56.75 7.21 13.93
N GLY A 526 -56.42 6.06 13.37
CA GLY A 526 -56.79 5.61 12.02
C GLY A 526 -55.65 4.84 11.36
N GLY A 527 -55.91 4.26 10.21
CA GLY A 527 -54.91 3.65 9.33
C GLY A 527 -54.26 4.68 8.41
N LEU A 528 -53.04 4.36 7.96
CA LEU A 528 -52.31 5.06 6.92
C LEU A 528 -51.74 4.06 5.91
N GLU A 529 -51.94 4.36 4.64
CA GLU A 529 -51.28 3.68 3.52
C GLU A 529 -50.70 4.74 2.57
N GLY A 530 -49.86 4.30 1.64
CA GLY A 530 -49.24 5.22 0.71
C GLY A 530 -48.06 4.64 -0.06
N TRP A 531 -47.37 5.51 -0.77
CA TRP A 531 -46.18 5.15 -1.53
C TRP A 531 -45.22 6.33 -1.62
N ILE A 532 -43.95 6.01 -1.85
CA ILE A 532 -42.86 6.92 -2.19
C ILE A 532 -42.20 6.36 -3.45
N ASN A 533 -42.21 7.10 -4.55
CA ASN A 533 -41.58 6.71 -5.80
C ASN A 533 -40.38 7.62 -6.09
N GLY A 534 -39.31 7.02 -6.62
CA GLY A 534 -38.13 7.75 -7.04
C GLY A 534 -37.44 8.50 -5.90
N LEU A 535 -37.38 7.89 -4.72
CA LEU A 535 -36.60 8.42 -3.61
C LEU A 535 -35.14 8.47 -4.03
N HIS A 536 -34.53 9.65 -3.95
CA HIS A 536 -33.12 9.88 -4.16
C HIS A 536 -32.55 10.57 -2.93
N LEU A 537 -31.60 9.89 -2.27
CA LEU A 537 -30.82 10.45 -1.18
C LEU A 537 -29.42 10.79 -1.69
N LEU A 538 -28.92 11.98 -1.35
CA LEU A 538 -27.54 12.40 -1.53
C LEU A 538 -26.92 12.58 -0.15
N SER A 539 -25.82 11.89 0.14
CA SER A 539 -25.21 11.90 1.49
C SER A 539 -26.20 11.56 2.60
N TRP A 540 -27.11 10.60 2.33
CA TRP A 540 -28.17 10.17 3.23
C TRP A 540 -29.28 11.20 3.51
N GLU A 541 -29.29 12.32 2.78
CA GLU A 541 -30.36 13.34 2.84
C GLU A 541 -31.24 13.29 1.58
N PRO A 542 -32.58 13.36 1.70
CA PRO A 542 -33.47 13.31 0.55
C PRO A 542 -33.37 14.58 -0.29
N VAL A 543 -33.17 14.40 -1.61
CA VAL A 543 -33.07 15.47 -2.61
C VAL A 543 -34.13 15.34 -3.72
N ALA A 544 -34.74 14.17 -3.89
CA ALA A 544 -35.91 14.01 -4.75
C ALA A 544 -36.80 12.86 -4.28
N PHE A 545 -38.11 13.00 -4.48
CA PHE A 545 -39.11 11.92 -4.38
C PHE A 545 -40.48 12.41 -4.83
N GLN A 546 -41.41 11.47 -5.04
CA GLN A 546 -42.85 11.72 -5.04
C GLN A 546 -43.48 10.80 -4.00
N ALA A 547 -44.34 11.34 -3.15
CA ALA A 547 -44.99 10.60 -2.08
C ALA A 547 -46.48 10.93 -1.99
N GLN A 548 -47.28 9.92 -1.69
CA GLN A 548 -48.69 10.05 -1.38
C GLN A 548 -49.00 9.19 -0.17
N PHE A 549 -49.72 9.76 0.80
CA PHE A 549 -50.19 9.08 1.98
C PHE A 549 -51.68 9.37 2.16
N ASN A 550 -52.48 8.35 2.43
CA ASN A 550 -53.91 8.49 2.65
C ASN A 550 -54.43 7.52 3.71
N SER A 551 -55.59 7.86 4.28
CA SER A 551 -56.37 6.86 5.02
C SER A 551 -56.80 5.74 4.07
N PRO A 552 -56.69 4.46 4.46
CA PRO A 552 -57.18 3.33 3.67
C PRO A 552 -58.67 3.46 3.32
N GLU A 553 -59.09 2.92 2.18
CA GLU A 553 -60.51 2.97 1.78
C GLU A 553 -61.40 2.15 2.72
N ASP A 554 -60.90 0.99 3.16
CA ASP A 554 -61.57 0.08 4.10
C ASP A 554 -60.88 0.13 5.48
N ASP A 555 -60.99 1.28 6.16
CA ASP A 555 -60.39 1.50 7.49
C ASP A 555 -61.44 1.38 8.63
N ASP A 556 -61.34 0.31 9.41
CA ASP A 556 -62.22 0.02 10.56
C ASP A 556 -61.77 0.72 11.86
N LEU A 557 -60.60 1.39 11.85
CA LEU A 557 -60.09 2.08 13.03
C LEU A 557 -60.87 3.38 13.32
N PRO A 558 -60.97 3.82 14.58
CA PRO A 558 -61.62 5.09 14.89
C PRO A 558 -60.85 6.27 14.27
N HIS A 559 -61.53 7.15 13.54
CA HIS A 559 -60.91 8.37 13.00
C HIS A 559 -61.07 9.56 13.96
N ARG A 560 -60.08 9.77 14.83
CA ARG A 560 -60.03 10.87 15.80
C ARG A 560 -58.71 11.63 15.73
N ILE A 561 -58.76 12.94 15.88
CA ILE A 561 -57.58 13.82 15.84
C ILE A 561 -57.62 14.83 16.99
N SER A 562 -56.52 14.94 17.73
CA SER A 562 -56.37 15.89 18.83
C SER A 562 -56.15 17.32 18.34
N GLN A 563 -56.47 18.31 19.18
CA GLN A 563 -56.20 19.71 18.87
C GLN A 563 -54.70 19.97 18.58
N ARG A 564 -53.80 19.36 19.36
CA ARG A 564 -52.34 19.48 19.13
C ARG A 564 -51.94 19.00 17.73
N ALA A 565 -52.51 17.88 17.26
CA ALA A 565 -52.24 17.37 15.92
C ALA A 565 -52.78 18.29 14.83
N VAL A 566 -53.97 18.89 15.03
CA VAL A 566 -54.52 19.90 14.12
C VAL A 566 -53.60 21.13 14.02
N ASP A 567 -53.11 21.63 15.16
CA ASP A 567 -52.22 22.78 15.21
C ASP A 567 -50.90 22.50 14.48
N ASN A 568 -50.34 21.29 14.67
CA ASN A 568 -49.13 20.82 13.99
C ASN A 568 -49.31 20.64 12.47
N LEU A 569 -50.44 20.10 12.00
CA LEU A 569 -50.72 20.01 10.55
C LEU A 569 -50.90 21.40 9.92
N THR A 570 -51.53 22.33 10.66
CA THR A 570 -51.77 23.70 10.19
C THR A 570 -50.46 24.48 10.08
N SER A 571 -49.52 24.28 11.00
CA SER A 571 -48.20 24.93 10.97
C SER A 571 -47.35 24.46 9.78
N ILE A 572 -47.45 23.18 9.41
CA ILE A 572 -46.84 22.62 8.19
C ILE A 572 -47.42 23.26 6.93
N GLY A 573 -48.75 23.31 6.81
CA GLY A 573 -49.44 23.72 5.58
C GLY A 573 -49.43 25.23 5.28
N ASN A 574 -49.29 26.10 6.29
CA ASN A 574 -49.43 27.54 6.10
C ASN A 574 -48.22 28.38 6.55
N GLY A 575 -47.24 27.81 7.25
CA GLY A 575 -45.95 28.44 7.60
C GLY A 575 -45.99 29.65 8.54
N MET A 576 -47.17 30.19 8.79
CA MET A 576 -47.50 31.02 9.95
C MET A 576 -48.46 30.21 10.80
N GLY A 577 -48.37 30.29 12.13
CA GLY A 577 -49.41 29.81 13.04
C GLY A 577 -50.72 30.54 12.73
N GLY A 578 -51.47 30.03 11.76
CA GLY A 578 -52.70 30.62 11.29
C GLY A 578 -53.70 30.53 12.42
N SER A 579 -54.13 31.70 12.93
CA SER A 579 -55.19 31.78 13.92
C SER A 579 -56.40 31.01 13.41
N LEU A 580 -56.73 29.91 14.07
CA LEU A 580 -58.01 29.23 13.93
C LEU A 580 -59.14 30.27 13.92
N GLN A 581 -60.14 30.06 13.08
CA GLN A 581 -61.45 30.68 13.26
C GLN A 581 -62.00 30.19 14.61
N ASN A 582 -61.63 30.91 15.67
CA ASN A 582 -61.90 30.67 17.08
C ASN A 582 -63.40 30.63 17.39
N THR A 583 -64.08 29.52 17.05
CA THR A 583 -65.51 29.36 17.41
C THR A 583 -65.83 28.06 18.14
N PHE A 584 -64.84 27.33 18.66
CA PHE A 584 -65.06 26.18 19.56
C PHE A 584 -63.96 26.07 20.63
N LEU A 585 -63.87 27.04 21.53
CA LEU A 585 -62.93 27.02 22.66
C LEU A 585 -63.38 26.01 23.74
N GLY A 586 -62.52 25.02 24.02
CA GLY A 586 -62.39 24.34 25.32
C GLY A 586 -63.28 23.14 25.63
N ILE A 587 -64.28 22.82 24.81
CA ILE A 587 -65.26 21.74 25.13
C ILE A 587 -64.78 20.36 24.67
N PHE A 588 -64.05 20.28 23.55
CA PHE A 588 -63.64 19.01 22.93
C PHE A 588 -62.13 18.91 22.83
N LYS A 589 -61.55 17.80 23.30
CA LYS A 589 -60.10 17.51 23.21
C LYS A 589 -59.71 16.81 21.91
N GLU A 590 -60.70 16.23 21.22
CA GLU A 590 -60.55 15.43 20.00
C GLU A 590 -61.70 15.73 19.03
N PHE A 591 -61.40 15.63 17.74
CA PHE A 591 -62.32 15.85 16.63
C PHE A 591 -62.37 14.60 15.75
N ARG A 592 -63.51 14.34 15.11
CA ARG A 592 -63.66 13.25 14.13
C ARG A 592 -63.30 13.73 12.73
N TYR A 593 -62.60 12.88 11.98
CA TYR A 593 -62.31 13.11 10.57
C TYR A 593 -62.80 11.95 9.71
N ASN A 594 -62.86 12.17 8.39
CA ASN A 594 -63.29 11.20 7.39
C ASN A 594 -62.10 10.60 6.63
N ARG A 595 -61.19 11.47 6.18
CA ARG A 595 -60.04 11.07 5.36
C ARG A 595 -58.90 12.03 5.57
N ILE A 596 -57.69 11.48 5.65
CA ILE A 596 -56.42 12.20 5.53
C ILE A 596 -55.87 11.90 4.14
N GLU A 597 -55.34 12.92 3.47
CA GLU A 597 -54.57 12.75 2.24
C GLU A 597 -53.46 13.80 2.19
N LEU A 598 -52.22 13.34 2.03
CA LEU A 598 -51.04 14.15 1.91
C LEU A 598 -50.30 13.73 0.65
N GLN A 599 -49.99 14.68 -0.21
CA GLN A 599 -49.10 14.49 -1.35
C GLN A 599 -47.89 15.40 -1.18
N ALA A 600 -46.71 14.89 -1.48
CA ALA A 600 -45.46 15.65 -1.43
C ALA A 600 -44.55 15.25 -2.60
N SER A 601 -44.02 16.22 -3.32
CA SER A 601 -42.98 16.00 -4.33
C SER A 601 -41.78 16.88 -4.02
N LEU A 602 -40.60 16.29 -3.96
CA LEU A 602 -39.34 16.98 -3.77
C LEU A 602 -38.54 16.95 -5.08
N ASP A 603 -38.04 18.11 -5.48
CA ASP A 603 -37.08 18.28 -6.58
C ASP A 603 -36.02 19.32 -6.16
N GLY A 604 -34.87 18.83 -5.73
CA GLY A 604 -33.79 19.62 -5.14
C GLY A 604 -34.23 20.29 -3.84
N ASP A 605 -34.26 21.62 -3.81
CA ASP A 605 -34.60 22.40 -2.61
C ASP A 605 -36.09 22.76 -2.50
N LEU A 606 -36.90 22.45 -3.51
CA LEU A 606 -38.31 22.82 -3.58
C LEU A 606 -39.20 21.60 -3.32
N ALA A 607 -40.04 21.70 -2.29
CA ALA A 607 -41.09 20.74 -2.03
C ALA A 607 -42.44 21.29 -2.49
N GLU A 608 -43.13 20.54 -3.34
CA GLU A 608 -44.53 20.75 -3.68
C GLU A 608 -45.43 19.90 -2.78
N LEU A 609 -46.44 20.51 -2.16
CA LEU A 609 -47.37 19.86 -1.24
C LEU A 609 -48.80 19.88 -1.81
N GLY A 610 -49.54 18.80 -1.55
CA GLY A 610 -50.91 18.60 -2.01
C GLY A 610 -51.73 17.72 -1.07
N GLY A 611 -52.98 17.49 -1.47
CA GLY A 611 -54.00 16.72 -0.75
C GLY A 611 -55.32 16.79 -1.52
N ILE A 612 -56.44 16.53 -0.84
CA ILE A 612 -57.77 16.53 -1.49
C ILE A 612 -58.15 17.95 -1.93
N ASP A 613 -58.57 18.15 -3.18
CA ASP A 613 -58.92 19.47 -3.68
C ASP A 613 -60.04 20.16 -2.87
N HIS A 614 -59.82 21.44 -2.54
CA HIS A 614 -60.76 22.27 -1.80
C HIS A 614 -61.53 23.22 -2.74
N PRO A 615 -62.89 23.24 -2.75
CA PRO A 615 -63.68 24.00 -3.72
C PRO A 615 -63.40 25.50 -3.79
N ASN A 616 -63.01 26.12 -2.66
CA ASN A 616 -62.74 27.56 -2.58
C ASN A 616 -61.23 27.89 -2.63
N GLY A 617 -60.43 27.01 -3.24
CA GLY A 617 -58.97 27.13 -3.32
C GLY A 617 -58.24 26.51 -2.13
N GLY A 618 -56.98 26.13 -2.34
CA GLY A 618 -56.19 25.30 -1.42
C GLY A 618 -56.48 23.81 -1.59
N TYR A 619 -56.14 23.02 -0.57
CA TYR A 619 -56.40 21.59 -0.49
C TYR A 619 -56.62 21.18 0.98
N TYR A 620 -57.42 20.16 1.21
CA TYR A 620 -57.60 19.54 2.51
C TYR A 620 -56.44 18.59 2.79
N LEU A 621 -55.78 18.76 3.93
CA LEU A 621 -54.90 17.75 4.53
C LEU A 621 -55.73 16.75 5.35
N VAL A 622 -56.76 17.25 6.04
CA VAL A 622 -57.71 16.46 6.80
C VAL A 622 -59.11 16.94 6.45
N LYS A 623 -59.97 16.02 6.01
CA LYS A 623 -61.39 16.28 5.75
C LYS A 623 -62.23 15.76 6.90
N GLY A 624 -62.98 16.62 7.57
CA GLY A 624 -63.78 16.32 8.75
C GLY A 624 -65.02 15.45 8.45
N ALA A 625 -65.48 14.68 9.45
CA ALA A 625 -66.76 13.97 9.43
C ALA A 625 -67.50 14.08 10.77
N GLY A 626 -68.84 14.08 10.73
CA GLY A 626 -69.68 14.06 11.93
C GLY A 626 -69.59 15.34 12.78
N LEU A 627 -69.85 15.21 14.09
CA LEU A 627 -69.68 16.26 15.09
C LEU A 627 -69.04 15.65 16.35
N PRO A 628 -68.03 16.29 16.98
CA PRO A 628 -67.33 17.49 16.51
C PRO A 628 -66.38 17.17 15.34
N ARG A 629 -66.46 17.91 14.23
CA ARG A 629 -65.59 17.75 13.05
C ARG A 629 -64.55 18.87 12.96
N ILE A 630 -63.43 18.59 12.30
CA ILE A 630 -62.41 19.59 11.95
C ILE A 630 -61.93 19.38 10.52
N ASP A 631 -61.81 20.47 9.76
CA ASP A 631 -61.16 20.50 8.44
C ASP A 631 -59.81 21.21 8.57
N VAL A 632 -58.74 20.60 8.07
CA VAL A 632 -57.42 21.22 8.00
C VAL A 632 -57.11 21.57 6.55
N ILE A 633 -57.07 22.87 6.25
CA ILE A 633 -56.91 23.39 4.88
C ILE A 633 -55.55 24.09 4.76
N ALA A 634 -54.75 23.67 3.79
CA ALA A 634 -53.51 24.30 3.41
C ALA A 634 -53.68 25.09 2.11
N ARG A 635 -53.00 26.24 1.99
CA ARG A 635 -53.05 27.09 0.79
C ARG A 635 -51.73 27.15 0.04
N ASN A 636 -50.61 26.92 0.72
CA ASN A 636 -49.28 26.99 0.11
C ASN A 636 -48.91 25.63 -0.48
N ARG A 637 -48.86 25.54 -1.81
CA ARG A 637 -48.43 24.33 -2.53
C ARG A 637 -46.93 24.20 -2.69
N ARG A 638 -46.13 25.24 -2.41
CA ARG A 638 -44.68 25.27 -2.60
C ARG A 638 -43.99 25.76 -1.34
N VAL A 639 -42.99 25.03 -0.87
CA VAL A 639 -42.18 25.38 0.30
C VAL A 639 -40.74 24.95 0.10
N ALA A 640 -39.79 25.72 0.61
CA ALA A 640 -38.40 25.27 0.65
C ALA A 640 -38.29 24.03 1.56
N TRP A 641 -37.69 22.95 1.06
CA TRP A 641 -37.58 21.68 1.76
C TRP A 641 -36.93 21.83 3.13
N LYS A 642 -35.83 22.57 3.19
CA LYS A 642 -35.13 22.87 4.44
C LYS A 642 -36.05 23.51 5.49
N THR A 643 -36.89 24.46 5.09
CA THR A 643 -37.86 25.09 5.98
C THR A 643 -38.94 24.10 6.46
N LEU A 644 -39.37 23.17 5.60
CA LEU A 644 -40.31 22.12 5.97
C LEU A 644 -39.71 21.15 7.01
N VAL A 645 -38.47 20.70 6.77
CA VAL A 645 -37.73 19.83 7.70
C VAL A 645 -37.47 20.52 9.03
N GLU A 646 -37.06 21.80 9.04
CA GLU A 646 -36.87 22.58 10.26
C GLU A 646 -38.17 22.68 11.09
N ARG A 647 -39.33 22.86 10.43
CA ARG A 647 -40.63 22.88 11.11
C ARG A 647 -40.97 21.52 11.73
N LEU A 648 -40.74 20.43 11.01
CA LEU A 648 -40.95 19.07 11.53
C LEU A 648 -40.05 18.78 12.73
N LYS A 649 -38.78 19.20 12.69
CA LYS A 649 -37.84 19.09 13.81
C LYS A 649 -38.31 19.89 15.03
N ASN A 650 -38.86 21.10 14.85
CA ASN A 650 -39.34 21.92 15.97
C ASN A 650 -40.57 21.33 16.68
N ILE A 651 -41.47 20.65 15.95
CA ILE A 651 -42.63 19.96 16.53
C ILE A 651 -42.17 18.86 17.53
N ARG A 652 -41.03 18.20 17.25
CA ARG A 652 -40.43 17.18 18.12
C ARG A 652 -39.93 17.76 19.45
N VAL A 653 -39.39 18.99 19.45
CA VAL A 653 -38.76 19.60 20.64
C VAL A 653 -39.80 20.09 21.65
N GLU A 654 -40.93 20.65 21.21
CA GLU A 654 -41.99 21.13 22.13
C GLU A 654 -42.72 19.98 22.89
N GLY A 655 -42.49 18.72 22.51
CA GLY A 655 -42.99 17.54 23.22
C GLY A 655 -42.19 17.11 24.46
N MET A 656 -40.92 17.49 24.56
CA MET A 656 -40.07 17.16 25.71
C MET A 656 -40.18 18.23 26.81
N LYS A 657 -41.09 18.02 27.77
CA LYS A 657 -40.88 18.60 29.10
C LYS A 657 -39.75 17.81 29.75
N VAL A 658 -38.58 18.44 29.86
CA VAL A 658 -37.51 17.99 30.75
C VAL A 658 -38.10 17.86 32.15
N GLN A 659 -38.10 16.63 32.69
CA GLN A 659 -38.20 16.37 34.13
C GLN A 659 -36.81 16.01 34.64
#